data_AF-A0A2N8UFB6-F1
#
_entry.id   AF-A0A2N8UFB6-F1
#
_cell.length_a   1.000
_cell.length_b   1.000
_cell.length_c   1.000
_cell.angle_alpha   90.00
_cell.angle_beta   90.00
_cell.angle_gamma   90.00
#
_symmetry.space_group_name_H-M   'P 1'
#
loop_
_entity.id
_entity.type
_entity.pdbx_description
1 polymer ?
#
loop_
_entity_poly.entity_id
_entity_poly.type
_entity_poly.pdbx_seq_one_letter_code
_entity_poly.pdbx_strand_id
1 'polypeptide(L)'
;MKAIQLSSFLSLLLGGILAVSAAQLQSNGNVSLAARSCSAQGPATPHIPQHHKRSTYHPWSHQKRTVPLPAKRSYDTHHYYVVEVHARAGQDVDPRDVAESLGAEFVERAGELKNHWLIRSEKPLPELAEAFQKRTESDASASASTSAATLPRPDVPEHQDPILQRWNHIRRSARQPGFTTTHNLSKRQHVAALSIKAVERQEVRRRHKRNILYDPEQMPHLYPERRDPLPAPDAWPFHVRSADPSPRPPTIPTAKTADMMSTFNIKDPIFTDQWHLANDRKVGNDLNVTAVWNQGILGKDIKVCLIDDGLDMHSPDLKDNFYAPGSYDFNSHTDLPEPRESDDQHGTRCAGEIAAVKNDVCGVGVAYEAKVSAVRILSGPISDVDEAASLNYAYQENDIYSCSWGPPDDGRSMDAPKGLIAKAMLNGVQNGRDGKGSIFVFAGGNGGASDDQCNFDGYTNSIYSMTIAAVDREGQHPWYSEMCSAIIATSWSSGSGDHIHTTDVAWNGVNRCTGSHGGTSAAAPLAAGVVALGLSVRPELTWRDVQHIAVRSAVKFNPEDPDWQQTQAGRHFNHKYGYGLIDAYQFVEEAKRHQLVNPQAWYESPNMTLPATETLITESGTESTYTITEDHLKGANLASVEHVTVRVWITHQRRGDVNIELISPHGTKSALARSRRYDDATTGFPGWSFMTLKHWDESPIGEWKLRVFDPAHPNKVGNLYAWSMSLWGASIDPAKAVAWNFPEDSIEFQEKLPAAPETTIIKLPPSYTSSAQLKKPTDHLPSDHGSAEGESHVDFTNHNGSVPISVQPEADTGYISGLKKNSTWVVVAGGLVVIFAGSLAAFFVMRKRKMGRGLGGAGGDGAGYESLANDEEVAMGELDDGGRSRSARRGTGEKSRRTKELYDAFAEGSEDEDEDGDDDDKPGSGAGRGLLGRGRGGVDADEPYRDDLEDDEVDGDRRFALHDDGAEEDDDDDGADTTLASASVTAAGDKATAATGAIVDLGDEEDGEEADRRSGGSGTGSAGDGSWQDAAEGRDLLAGLGHK
;
A
#
# COMPACT_ATOMS: atom_id res chain seq x y z
N MET A 1 56.71 -7.83 18.04
CA MET A 1 58.16 -7.85 17.69
C MET A 1 58.50 -9.21 17.09
N LYS A 2 59.49 -9.29 16.17
CA LYS A 2 59.83 -10.48 15.32
C LYS A 2 58.69 -10.83 14.33
N ALA A 3 58.72 -10.62 13.01
CA ALA A 3 59.72 -10.19 12.01
C ALA A 3 60.66 -11.25 11.40
N ILE A 4 60.68 -11.28 10.04
CA ILE A 4 61.74 -11.80 9.11
C ILE A 4 61.74 -13.37 8.98
N GLN A 5 61.92 -14.04 7.81
CA GLN A 5 62.67 -13.73 6.57
C GLN A 5 62.14 -14.38 5.24
N LEU A 6 62.67 -13.87 4.11
CA LEU A 6 62.78 -14.27 2.66
C LEU A 6 62.71 -15.78 2.23
N SER A 7 62.67 -16.19 0.93
CA SER A 7 62.34 -15.56 -0.39
C SER A 7 62.50 -16.50 -1.62
N SER A 8 61.94 -16.11 -2.77
CA SER A 8 62.51 -16.19 -4.15
C SER A 8 62.66 -17.51 -4.96
N PHE A 9 61.95 -17.53 -6.11
CA PHE A 9 62.40 -17.83 -7.49
C PHE A 9 63.34 -19.01 -7.84
N LEU A 10 62.86 -19.85 -8.76
CA LEU A 10 63.54 -20.05 -10.08
C LEU A 10 62.54 -20.48 -11.17
N SER A 11 62.84 -20.24 -12.46
CA SER A 11 62.00 -20.63 -13.60
C SER A 11 62.81 -20.86 -14.88
N LEU A 12 62.51 -21.91 -15.64
CA LEU A 12 63.03 -22.24 -16.98
C LEU A 12 62.02 -23.15 -17.73
N LEU A 13 61.94 -23.28 -19.05
CA LEU A 13 62.18 -22.47 -20.29
C LEU A 13 61.90 -23.45 -21.47
N LEU A 14 61.62 -23.13 -22.75
CA LEU A 14 61.61 -21.95 -23.62
C LEU A 14 60.26 -21.91 -24.41
N GLY A 15 59.91 -20.90 -25.22
CA GLY A 15 60.55 -19.61 -25.51
C GLY A 15 60.08 -19.03 -26.86
N GLY A 16 60.18 -17.70 -27.06
CA GLY A 16 59.64 -17.04 -28.27
C GLY A 16 59.83 -15.52 -28.40
N ILE A 17 61.09 -15.03 -28.38
CA ILE A 17 61.60 -13.85 -29.15
C ILE A 17 60.75 -12.54 -29.07
N LEU A 18 61.10 -11.55 -28.24
CA LEU A 18 61.97 -10.36 -28.53
C LEU A 18 61.47 -9.42 -29.66
N ALA A 19 61.64 -8.09 -29.64
CA ALA A 19 61.91 -7.09 -28.59
C ALA A 19 61.92 -5.63 -29.15
N VAL A 20 61.57 -4.63 -28.31
CA VAL A 20 62.08 -3.23 -28.28
C VAL A 20 62.04 -2.32 -29.56
N SER A 21 61.08 -1.38 -29.54
CA SER A 21 61.21 0.11 -29.57
C SER A 21 62.02 0.91 -30.63
N ALA A 22 61.50 2.13 -30.90
CA ALA A 22 62.18 3.40 -31.25
C ALA A 22 62.41 3.87 -32.72
N ALA A 23 61.43 4.68 -33.19
CA ALA A 23 61.57 6.07 -33.67
C ALA A 23 61.96 6.45 -35.15
N GLN A 24 61.55 7.68 -35.52
CA GLN A 24 61.94 8.52 -36.68
C GLN A 24 61.35 8.11 -38.08
N LEU A 25 60.98 9.01 -39.02
CA LEU A 25 60.83 10.49 -39.05
C LEU A 25 59.83 10.93 -40.17
N GLN A 26 59.73 12.25 -40.45
CA GLN A 26 58.98 12.94 -41.53
C GLN A 26 57.45 13.01 -41.35
N SER A 27 56.78 14.15 -41.09
CA SER A 27 57.04 15.61 -41.14
C SER A 27 56.85 16.33 -42.49
N ASN A 28 55.69 16.98 -42.65
CA ASN A 28 55.46 18.30 -43.26
C ASN A 28 53.95 18.63 -43.16
N GLY A 29 53.47 19.82 -42.78
CA GLY A 29 54.18 20.96 -42.18
C GLY A 29 53.55 22.31 -42.56
N ASN A 30 53.00 23.04 -41.59
CA ASN A 30 53.09 24.52 -41.55
C ASN A 30 52.65 25.09 -40.19
N VAL A 31 53.16 26.27 -39.85
CA VAL A 31 53.10 26.88 -38.51
C VAL A 31 52.93 28.40 -38.64
N SER A 32 52.15 29.01 -37.76
CA SER A 32 52.47 30.35 -37.23
C SER A 32 51.83 30.60 -35.86
N LEU A 33 52.58 31.25 -34.98
CA LEU A 33 52.18 31.69 -33.64
C LEU A 33 52.28 33.22 -33.58
N ALA A 34 51.39 33.87 -32.82
CA ALA A 34 51.61 35.21 -32.29
C ALA A 34 50.78 35.39 -30.99
N ALA A 35 51.31 36.14 -30.02
CA ALA A 35 50.62 36.39 -28.76
C ALA A 35 51.07 37.72 -28.11
N ARG A 36 50.17 38.29 -27.28
CA ARG A 36 50.35 39.43 -26.34
C ARG A 36 50.64 40.83 -26.93
N SER A 37 49.76 41.78 -26.64
CA SER A 37 50.03 42.92 -25.73
C SER A 37 48.75 43.75 -25.54
N CYS A 38 48.80 44.88 -24.81
CA CYS A 38 47.65 45.40 -24.05
C CYS A 38 47.20 46.83 -24.42
N SER A 39 45.93 47.12 -24.06
CA SER A 39 45.44 48.35 -23.39
C SER A 39 44.50 49.33 -24.15
N ALA A 40 43.59 49.89 -23.35
CA ALA A 40 42.87 51.17 -23.47
C ALA A 40 41.90 51.45 -24.64
N GLN A 41 40.60 51.25 -24.42
CA GLN A 41 39.55 52.31 -24.34
C GLN A 41 38.13 51.70 -24.21
N GLY A 42 37.15 52.48 -23.75
CA GLY A 42 35.73 52.10 -23.60
C GLY A 42 34.86 53.36 -23.46
N PRO A 43 33.60 53.28 -23.00
CA PRO A 43 32.81 52.11 -22.61
C PRO A 43 31.57 51.88 -23.51
N ALA A 44 31.04 50.66 -23.52
CA ALA A 44 29.72 50.34 -24.07
C ALA A 44 28.94 49.50 -23.04
N THR A 45 27.69 49.85 -22.77
CA THR A 45 26.84 49.18 -21.78
C THR A 45 26.39 47.80 -22.28
N PRO A 46 26.76 46.69 -21.60
CA PRO A 46 26.16 45.40 -21.90
C PRO A 46 24.71 45.38 -21.41
N HIS A 47 23.77 45.04 -22.29
CA HIS A 47 22.44 44.58 -21.86
C HIS A 47 22.60 43.35 -20.96
N ILE A 48 21.83 43.29 -19.87
CA ILE A 48 21.75 42.13 -18.99
C ILE A 48 21.01 41.01 -19.75
N PRO A 49 21.64 39.86 -20.06
CA PRO A 49 20.93 38.69 -20.55
C PRO A 49 20.58 37.83 -19.34
N GLN A 50 19.30 37.78 -18.94
CA GLN A 50 18.83 36.84 -17.93
C GLN A 50 18.86 35.40 -18.45
N HIS A 51 20.04 34.79 -18.45
CA HIS A 51 20.21 33.35 -18.56
C HIS A 51 21.36 32.88 -17.67
N HIS A 52 21.08 32.72 -16.37
CA HIS A 52 21.81 31.75 -15.56
C HIS A 52 21.45 30.34 -16.05
N LYS A 53 22.03 29.93 -17.18
CA LYS A 53 22.29 28.52 -17.44
C LYS A 53 23.29 28.06 -16.39
N ARG A 54 22.80 27.63 -15.21
CA ARG A 54 23.59 26.76 -14.33
C ARG A 54 24.06 25.59 -15.20
N SER A 55 25.36 25.33 -15.20
CA SER A 55 25.90 24.13 -15.85
C SER A 55 25.35 22.92 -15.11
N THR A 56 24.43 22.17 -15.72
CA THR A 56 23.75 21.01 -15.13
C THR A 56 24.66 19.78 -15.11
N TYR A 57 25.85 19.95 -14.52
CA TYR A 57 26.73 18.85 -14.14
C TYR A 57 26.23 18.26 -12.82
N HIS A 58 25.16 17.45 -12.91
CA HIS A 58 24.68 16.68 -11.76
C HIS A 58 25.79 15.73 -11.31
N PRO A 59 26.04 15.54 -10.00
CA PRO A 59 27.14 14.69 -9.53
C PRO A 59 26.98 13.23 -9.99
N TRP A 60 25.74 12.77 -10.15
CA TRP A 60 25.41 11.44 -10.65
C TRP A 60 25.48 11.28 -12.19
N SER A 61 25.79 12.34 -12.95
CA SER A 61 25.82 12.30 -14.44
C SER A 61 26.87 11.35 -15.04
N HIS A 62 27.81 10.87 -14.22
CA HIS A 62 28.78 9.83 -14.60
C HIS A 62 28.29 8.39 -14.34
N GLN A 63 27.15 8.21 -13.66
CA GLN A 63 26.59 6.89 -13.39
C GLN A 63 25.94 6.33 -14.68
N LYS A 64 26.42 5.16 -15.13
CA LYS A 64 25.98 4.54 -16.39
C LYS A 64 24.67 3.77 -16.19
N ARG A 65 23.60 4.20 -16.86
CA ARG A 65 22.35 3.42 -16.98
C ARG A 65 22.52 2.18 -17.86
N THR A 66 21.85 1.07 -17.54
CA THR A 66 21.64 -0.02 -18.51
C THR A 66 20.33 0.11 -19.28
N VAL A 67 19.31 0.70 -18.66
CA VAL A 67 17.97 0.90 -19.22
C VAL A 67 17.90 2.23 -20.02
N PRO A 68 17.27 2.25 -21.21
CA PRO A 68 17.00 3.49 -21.94
C PRO A 68 15.89 4.31 -21.26
N LEU A 69 15.97 5.64 -21.37
CA LEU A 69 14.95 6.55 -20.84
C LEU A 69 13.63 6.44 -21.65
N PRO A 70 12.46 6.25 -21.01
CA PRO A 70 11.17 6.24 -21.69
C PRO A 70 10.88 7.52 -22.49
N ALA A 71 10.34 7.35 -23.69
CA ALA A 71 10.01 8.46 -24.58
C ALA A 71 8.85 9.32 -24.05
N LYS A 72 9.00 10.65 -24.09
CA LYS A 72 7.96 11.58 -23.61
C LYS A 72 6.62 11.39 -24.33
N ARG A 73 5.54 11.28 -23.54
CA ARG A 73 4.16 11.09 -24.00
C ARG A 73 3.46 12.43 -24.29
N SER A 74 2.28 12.36 -24.90
CA SER A 74 1.45 13.52 -25.26
C SER A 74 -0.03 13.11 -25.40
N TYR A 75 -0.65 12.78 -24.26
CA TYR A 75 -2.03 12.27 -24.18
C TYR A 75 -3.11 13.30 -24.53
N ASP A 76 -2.74 14.57 -24.66
CA ASP A 76 -3.57 15.69 -25.14
C ASP A 76 -3.84 15.63 -26.65
N THR A 77 -2.88 15.11 -27.41
CA THR A 77 -2.82 15.15 -28.88
C THR A 77 -2.84 13.76 -29.51
N HIS A 78 -2.45 12.72 -28.77
CA HIS A 78 -2.30 11.35 -29.25
C HIS A 78 -3.00 10.33 -28.33
N HIS A 79 -3.53 9.26 -28.93
CA HIS A 79 -3.83 8.02 -28.25
C HIS A 79 -2.60 7.11 -28.28
N TYR A 80 -2.36 6.38 -27.19
CA TYR A 80 -1.27 5.40 -27.06
C TYR A 80 -1.84 4.00 -26.91
N TYR A 81 -1.14 3.00 -27.45
CA TYR A 81 -1.58 1.60 -27.42
C TYR A 81 -0.38 0.66 -27.21
N VAL A 82 -0.55 -0.40 -26.42
CA VAL A 82 0.46 -1.45 -26.26
C VAL A 82 0.06 -2.71 -27.02
N VAL A 83 0.90 -3.06 -28.00
CA VAL A 83 0.77 -4.25 -28.83
C VAL A 83 1.58 -5.39 -28.21
N GLU A 84 0.95 -6.53 -27.95
CA GLU A 84 1.60 -7.77 -27.57
C GLU A 84 1.83 -8.62 -28.84
N VAL A 85 3.06 -9.09 -29.07
CA VAL A 85 3.46 -9.79 -30.30
C VAL A 85 3.91 -11.23 -30.00
N HIS A 86 3.42 -12.20 -30.76
CA HIS A 86 3.94 -13.57 -30.75
C HIS A 86 5.23 -13.67 -31.55
N ALA A 87 6.32 -14.07 -30.88
CA ALA A 87 7.52 -14.57 -31.55
C ALA A 87 7.20 -15.88 -32.31
N ARG A 88 6.87 -15.78 -33.59
CA ARG A 88 6.68 -16.94 -34.47
C ARG A 88 8.03 -17.61 -34.70
N ALA A 89 8.11 -18.92 -34.50
CA ALA A 89 9.37 -19.67 -34.48
C ALA A 89 10.28 -19.37 -35.69
N GLY A 90 11.41 -18.69 -35.42
CA GLY A 90 12.42 -18.36 -36.44
C GLY A 90 12.20 -17.07 -37.23
N GLN A 91 11.19 -16.25 -36.94
CA GLN A 91 11.03 -14.91 -37.51
C GLN A 91 10.93 -13.85 -36.42
N ASP A 92 11.99 -13.05 -36.30
CA ASP A 92 11.95 -11.78 -35.59
C ASP A 92 11.12 -10.77 -36.41
N VAL A 93 10.32 -9.95 -35.73
CA VAL A 93 9.33 -9.06 -36.34
C VAL A 93 9.64 -7.63 -35.92
N ASP A 94 9.98 -6.77 -36.89
CA ASP A 94 10.21 -5.35 -36.63
C ASP A 94 8.93 -4.70 -36.05
N PRO A 95 8.96 -4.14 -34.83
CA PRO A 95 7.82 -3.44 -34.24
C PRO A 95 7.30 -2.26 -35.08
N ARG A 96 8.11 -1.76 -36.03
CA ARG A 96 7.72 -0.72 -36.99
C ARG A 96 6.82 -1.28 -38.08
N ASP A 97 7.12 -2.46 -38.64
CA ASP A 97 6.22 -3.17 -39.56
C ASP A 97 4.88 -3.48 -38.85
N VAL A 98 4.89 -3.73 -37.53
CA VAL A 98 3.67 -3.90 -36.72
C VAL A 98 2.88 -2.59 -36.63
N ALA A 99 3.51 -1.49 -36.21
CA ALA A 99 2.87 -0.17 -36.09
C ALA A 99 2.28 0.30 -37.44
N GLU A 100 3.06 0.22 -38.53
CA GLU A 100 2.60 0.54 -39.89
C GLU A 100 1.41 -0.34 -40.32
N SER A 101 1.39 -1.62 -39.96
CA SER A 101 0.28 -2.53 -40.27
C SER A 101 -1.04 -2.13 -39.59
N LEU A 102 -0.96 -1.47 -38.43
CA LEU A 102 -2.10 -0.87 -37.72
C LEU A 102 -2.38 0.59 -38.12
N GLY A 103 -1.45 1.25 -38.82
CA GLY A 103 -1.56 2.66 -39.20
C GLY A 103 -1.15 3.63 -38.08
N ALA A 104 -0.31 3.18 -37.16
CA ALA A 104 0.21 3.92 -36.03
C ALA A 104 1.71 4.21 -36.19
N GLU A 105 2.22 5.15 -35.40
CA GLU A 105 3.66 5.41 -35.24
C GLU A 105 4.23 4.50 -34.14
N PHE A 106 5.40 3.89 -34.37
CA PHE A 106 6.14 3.17 -33.34
C PHE A 106 6.82 4.14 -32.38
N VAL A 107 6.67 3.93 -31.07
CA VAL A 107 7.32 4.74 -30.03
C VAL A 107 8.52 3.99 -29.44
N GLU A 108 8.28 2.90 -28.71
CA GLU A 108 9.32 2.16 -27.96
C GLU A 108 8.86 0.76 -27.51
N ARG A 109 9.68 0.06 -26.72
CA ARG A 109 9.24 -1.12 -25.93
C ARG A 109 8.39 -0.63 -24.76
N ALA A 110 7.31 -1.33 -24.42
CA ALA A 110 6.46 -1.01 -23.27
C ALA A 110 7.21 -1.31 -21.96
N GLY A 111 7.94 -0.31 -21.45
CA GLY A 111 8.84 -0.47 -20.31
C GLY A 111 9.88 -1.57 -20.57
N GLU A 112 9.94 -2.53 -19.66
CA GLU A 112 10.89 -3.66 -19.74
C GLU A 112 10.25 -4.99 -20.16
N LEU A 113 8.95 -5.00 -20.48
CA LEU A 113 8.22 -6.18 -20.90
C LEU A 113 8.68 -6.68 -22.28
N LYS A 114 9.08 -7.95 -22.33
CA LYS A 114 9.46 -8.64 -23.57
C LYS A 114 8.24 -8.73 -24.50
N ASN A 115 8.46 -8.54 -25.80
CA ASN A 115 7.45 -8.61 -26.87
C ASN A 115 6.25 -7.64 -26.75
N HIS A 116 6.30 -6.65 -25.86
CA HIS A 116 5.29 -5.62 -25.70
C HIS A 116 5.83 -4.28 -26.24
N TRP A 117 5.08 -3.66 -27.16
CA TRP A 117 5.54 -2.50 -27.92
C TRP A 117 4.53 -1.37 -27.85
N LEU A 118 5.01 -0.15 -27.57
CA LEU A 118 4.20 1.05 -27.50
C LEU A 118 4.11 1.71 -28.88
N ILE A 119 2.89 1.95 -29.33
CA ILE A 119 2.56 2.67 -30.57
C ILE A 119 1.63 3.85 -30.25
N ARG A 120 1.56 4.84 -31.14
CA ARG A 120 0.64 5.98 -30.99
C ARG A 120 -0.07 6.36 -32.29
N SER A 121 -1.22 7.01 -32.14
CA SER A 121 -1.96 7.67 -33.24
C SER A 121 -2.30 9.08 -32.80
N GLU A 122 -2.26 10.06 -33.70
CA GLU A 122 -2.89 11.35 -33.45
C GLU A 122 -4.40 11.15 -33.14
N LYS A 123 -4.92 11.97 -32.23
CA LYS A 123 -6.36 12.17 -32.04
C LYS A 123 -6.92 13.04 -33.19
N PRO A 124 -8.20 12.89 -33.57
CA PRO A 124 -8.81 13.75 -34.59
C PRO A 124 -8.81 15.22 -34.17
N LEU A 125 -8.70 16.13 -35.15
CA LEU A 125 -8.88 17.56 -34.91
C LEU A 125 -10.32 17.85 -34.43
N PRO A 126 -10.56 18.86 -33.58
CA PRO A 126 -11.90 19.15 -33.04
C PRO A 126 -13.01 19.29 -34.11
N GLU A 127 -12.74 19.98 -35.22
CA GLU A 127 -13.70 20.10 -36.34
C GLU A 127 -14.04 18.75 -37.00
N LEU A 128 -13.07 17.83 -37.05
CA LEU A 128 -13.28 16.47 -37.55
C LEU A 128 -13.99 15.58 -36.51
N ALA A 129 -13.73 15.79 -35.23
CA ALA A 129 -14.45 15.08 -34.16
C ALA A 129 -15.94 15.47 -34.14
N GLU A 130 -16.27 16.75 -34.32
CA GLU A 130 -17.65 17.18 -34.58
C GLU A 130 -18.23 16.49 -35.83
N ALA A 131 -17.45 16.29 -36.90
CA ALA A 131 -17.91 15.59 -38.10
C ALA A 131 -18.06 14.07 -37.92
N PHE A 132 -17.32 13.44 -37.01
CA PHE A 132 -17.56 12.05 -36.56
C PHE A 132 -18.87 11.97 -35.75
N GLN A 133 -19.07 12.92 -34.83
CA GLN A 133 -20.24 12.94 -33.93
C GLN A 133 -21.53 13.38 -34.64
N LYS A 134 -21.42 14.20 -35.71
CA LYS A 134 -22.52 14.61 -36.59
C LYS A 134 -22.82 13.61 -37.71
N ARG A 135 -22.08 12.50 -37.86
CA ARG A 135 -22.37 11.51 -38.93
C ARG A 135 -23.68 10.72 -38.75
N THR A 136 -24.44 11.00 -37.69
CA THR A 136 -25.81 10.54 -37.48
C THR A 136 -26.91 11.51 -37.94
N GLU A 137 -26.65 12.81 -38.14
CA GLU A 137 -27.66 13.79 -38.60
C GLU A 137 -27.11 14.81 -39.62
N SER A 138 -27.95 15.28 -40.54
CA SER A 138 -27.53 15.95 -41.79
C SER A 138 -27.20 17.45 -41.67
N ASP A 139 -26.24 17.87 -42.50
CA ASP A 139 -26.00 19.23 -43.00
C ASP A 139 -25.83 20.41 -42.02
N ALA A 140 -24.60 20.93 -41.92
CA ALA A 140 -24.32 22.35 -42.16
C ALA A 140 -22.80 22.64 -42.26
N SER A 141 -22.44 23.71 -42.98
CA SER A 141 -21.06 24.18 -43.18
C SER A 141 -20.58 25.15 -42.09
N ALA A 142 -19.31 25.04 -41.70
CA ALA A 142 -18.53 26.14 -41.14
C ALA A 142 -17.06 26.01 -41.58
N SER A 143 -16.30 27.11 -41.52
CA SER A 143 -14.87 27.13 -41.81
C SER A 143 -14.17 28.13 -40.89
N ALA A 144 -13.17 27.69 -40.13
CA ALA A 144 -12.33 28.55 -39.32
C ALA A 144 -10.84 28.18 -39.51
N SER A 145 -9.96 29.18 -39.57
CA SER A 145 -8.52 28.97 -39.72
C SER A 145 -7.77 29.45 -38.48
N THR A 146 -7.47 28.53 -37.57
CA THR A 146 -6.57 28.74 -36.42
C THR A 146 -5.57 27.59 -36.32
N SER A 147 -4.40 27.86 -35.73
CA SER A 147 -3.27 26.92 -35.68
C SER A 147 -3.53 25.78 -34.69
N ALA A 148 -4.12 24.68 -35.17
CA ALA A 148 -4.61 23.53 -34.38
C ALA A 148 -3.51 22.62 -33.76
N ALA A 149 -2.33 23.16 -33.46
CA ALA A 149 -1.17 22.42 -32.96
C ALA A 149 -1.15 22.27 -31.42
N THR A 150 -1.95 23.05 -30.68
CA THR A 150 -1.78 23.23 -29.22
C THR A 150 -3.10 23.20 -28.43
N LEU A 151 -4.20 22.78 -29.03
CA LEU A 151 -5.48 22.61 -28.34
C LEU A 151 -5.70 21.11 -28.00
N PRO A 152 -6.20 20.79 -26.79
CA PRO A 152 -6.55 19.41 -26.43
C PRO A 152 -7.51 18.81 -27.46
N ARG A 153 -7.17 17.64 -27.99
CA ARG A 153 -7.99 16.95 -28.98
C ARG A 153 -8.93 15.98 -28.28
N PRO A 154 -10.22 15.93 -28.66
CA PRO A 154 -11.21 15.11 -27.97
C PRO A 154 -10.91 13.61 -28.12
N ASP A 155 -11.21 12.86 -27.07
CA ASP A 155 -11.08 11.42 -27.07
C ASP A 155 -12.10 10.75 -27.99
N VAL A 156 -11.64 9.73 -28.71
CA VAL A 156 -12.49 8.91 -29.58
C VAL A 156 -13.07 7.79 -28.72
N PRO A 157 -14.39 7.51 -28.73
CA PRO A 157 -14.95 6.35 -28.06
C PRO A 157 -14.33 5.06 -28.59
N GLU A 158 -14.08 4.07 -27.73
CA GLU A 158 -13.29 2.88 -28.10
C GLU A 158 -13.84 2.11 -29.31
N HIS A 159 -15.18 2.04 -29.46
CA HIS A 159 -15.84 1.41 -30.61
C HIS A 159 -15.66 2.17 -31.94
N GLN A 160 -15.24 3.44 -31.89
CA GLN A 160 -14.93 4.31 -33.04
C GLN A 160 -13.42 4.45 -33.29
N ASP A 161 -12.58 3.84 -32.44
CA ASP A 161 -11.15 3.99 -32.49
C ASP A 161 -10.55 3.35 -33.77
N PRO A 162 -9.82 4.12 -34.61
CA PRO A 162 -9.37 3.64 -35.91
C PRO A 162 -8.32 2.51 -35.79
N ILE A 163 -7.50 2.52 -34.74
CA ILE A 163 -6.48 1.48 -34.51
C ILE A 163 -7.16 0.19 -34.08
N LEU A 164 -8.13 0.27 -33.17
CA LEU A 164 -8.84 -0.90 -32.65
C LEU A 164 -9.83 -1.48 -33.67
N GLN A 165 -10.46 -0.64 -34.51
CA GLN A 165 -11.24 -1.09 -35.67
C GLN A 165 -10.34 -1.80 -36.71
N ARG A 166 -9.18 -1.22 -37.05
CA ARG A 166 -8.22 -1.82 -38.00
C ARG A 166 -7.64 -3.13 -37.47
N TRP A 167 -7.30 -3.21 -36.18
CA TRP A 167 -6.93 -4.45 -35.51
C TRP A 167 -8.04 -5.50 -35.61
N ASN A 168 -9.30 -5.14 -35.32
CA ASN A 168 -10.43 -6.07 -35.43
C ASN A 168 -10.68 -6.56 -36.87
N HIS A 169 -10.51 -5.70 -37.88
CA HIS A 169 -10.54 -6.10 -39.29
C HIS A 169 -9.41 -7.07 -39.64
N ILE A 170 -8.18 -6.77 -39.22
CA ILE A 170 -7.01 -7.62 -39.41
C ILE A 170 -7.24 -9.00 -38.77
N ARG A 171 -7.61 -9.04 -37.48
CA ARG A 171 -7.86 -10.28 -36.71
C ARG A 171 -8.91 -11.18 -37.35
N ARG A 172 -10.00 -10.63 -37.89
CA ARG A 172 -11.10 -11.39 -38.54
C ARG A 172 -10.72 -11.91 -39.93
N SER A 173 -10.00 -11.10 -40.72
CA SER A 173 -9.71 -11.39 -42.13
C SER A 173 -8.37 -12.09 -42.37
N ALA A 174 -7.50 -12.17 -41.36
CA ALA A 174 -6.18 -12.83 -41.38
C ALA A 174 -6.13 -14.25 -42.00
N ARG A 175 -7.28 -14.95 -42.06
CA ARG A 175 -7.43 -16.31 -42.60
C ARG A 175 -8.11 -16.37 -43.98
N GLN A 176 -8.41 -15.22 -44.60
CA GLN A 176 -9.15 -15.12 -45.86
C GLN A 176 -8.24 -14.94 -47.09
N PRO A 177 -8.58 -15.52 -48.26
CA PRO A 177 -7.89 -15.23 -49.52
C PRO A 177 -7.95 -13.75 -49.87
N GLY A 178 -6.84 -13.16 -50.31
CA GLY A 178 -6.77 -11.75 -50.71
C GLY A 178 -6.56 -10.74 -49.57
N PHE A 179 -6.36 -11.19 -48.32
CA PHE A 179 -6.12 -10.35 -47.14
C PHE A 179 -5.18 -9.15 -47.39
N THR A 180 -4.02 -9.39 -48.01
CA THR A 180 -2.99 -8.36 -48.27
C THR A 180 -3.46 -7.26 -49.20
N THR A 181 -4.16 -7.62 -50.28
CA THR A 181 -4.77 -6.66 -51.22
C THR A 181 -5.93 -5.89 -50.58
N THR A 182 -6.70 -6.51 -49.70
CA THR A 182 -7.83 -5.84 -49.01
C THR A 182 -7.37 -4.78 -48.00
N HIS A 183 -6.19 -4.96 -47.38
CA HIS A 183 -5.64 -4.05 -46.37
C HIS A 183 -4.48 -3.19 -46.88
N ASN A 184 -4.13 -3.28 -48.18
CA ASN A 184 -2.99 -2.60 -48.81
C ASN A 184 -1.65 -2.81 -48.07
N LEU A 185 -1.43 -4.01 -47.51
CA LEU A 185 -0.25 -4.31 -46.67
C LEU A 185 0.91 -4.85 -47.52
N SER A 186 2.13 -4.42 -47.18
CA SER A 186 3.38 -5.00 -47.68
C SER A 186 3.52 -6.46 -47.24
N LYS A 187 4.38 -7.23 -47.91
CA LYS A 187 4.66 -8.62 -47.50
C LYS A 187 5.25 -8.74 -46.09
N ARG A 188 5.90 -7.70 -45.57
CA ARG A 188 6.43 -7.68 -44.20
C ARG A 188 5.35 -7.29 -43.18
N GLN A 189 4.67 -6.17 -43.43
CA GLN A 189 3.50 -5.73 -42.66
C GLN A 189 2.41 -6.81 -42.56
N HIS A 190 2.26 -7.68 -43.57
CA HIS A 190 1.39 -8.86 -43.50
C HIS A 190 1.83 -9.88 -42.44
N VAL A 191 3.12 -10.24 -42.41
CA VAL A 191 3.66 -11.16 -41.38
C VAL A 191 3.59 -10.53 -40.01
N ALA A 192 3.91 -9.23 -39.92
CA ALA A 192 3.79 -8.45 -38.68
C ALA A 192 2.34 -8.41 -38.15
N ALA A 193 1.37 -8.06 -38.99
CA ALA A 193 -0.06 -8.09 -38.66
C ALA A 193 -0.55 -9.47 -38.18
N LEU A 194 0.00 -10.55 -38.75
CA LEU A 194 -0.27 -11.93 -38.33
C LEU A 194 0.45 -12.35 -37.03
N SER A 195 1.46 -11.60 -36.59
CA SER A 195 2.18 -11.85 -35.34
C SER A 195 1.58 -11.12 -34.13
N ILE A 196 0.76 -10.09 -34.35
CA ILE A 196 0.02 -9.41 -33.28
C ILE A 196 -0.85 -10.44 -32.54
N LYS A 197 -0.63 -10.60 -31.24
CA LYS A 197 -1.52 -11.33 -30.35
C LYS A 197 -2.74 -10.47 -30.03
N ALA A 198 -2.48 -9.25 -29.57
CA ALA A 198 -3.51 -8.32 -29.11
C ALA A 198 -3.01 -6.87 -28.98
N VAL A 199 -3.95 -5.92 -28.94
CA VAL A 199 -3.71 -4.47 -28.89
C VAL A 199 -4.55 -3.87 -27.76
N GLU A 200 -3.95 -3.02 -26.94
CA GLU A 200 -4.53 -2.46 -25.71
C GLU A 200 -4.42 -0.93 -25.77
N ARG A 201 -5.52 -0.20 -25.83
CA ARG A 201 -5.47 1.26 -25.69
C ARG A 201 -5.12 1.60 -24.23
N GLN A 202 -4.24 2.58 -24.06
CA GLN A 202 -3.77 2.99 -22.75
C GLN A 202 -4.70 4.08 -22.20
N GLU A 203 -5.24 3.87 -21.00
CA GLU A 203 -5.99 4.89 -20.29
C GLU A 203 -5.03 5.71 -19.42
N VAL A 204 -5.45 6.91 -19.01
CA VAL A 204 -4.68 7.77 -18.11
C VAL A 204 -5.45 7.90 -16.80
N ARG A 205 -4.85 7.42 -15.71
CA ARG A 205 -5.47 7.22 -14.39
C ARG A 205 -4.63 7.91 -13.32
N ARG A 206 -5.25 8.33 -12.21
CA ARG A 206 -4.54 8.87 -11.04
C ARG A 206 -4.55 7.83 -9.92
N ARG A 207 -3.37 7.44 -9.45
CA ARG A 207 -3.19 6.61 -8.25
C ARG A 207 -3.12 7.49 -6.99
N HIS A 208 -3.36 6.90 -5.82
CA HIS A 208 -3.44 7.62 -4.55
C HIS A 208 -2.25 7.22 -3.67
N LYS A 209 -1.41 8.20 -3.31
CA LYS A 209 -0.43 8.04 -2.23
C LYS A 209 -1.14 7.94 -0.89
N ARG A 210 -0.72 7.01 -0.04
CA ARG A 210 -1.29 6.79 1.30
C ARG A 210 -0.72 7.79 2.32
N ASN A 211 -0.69 9.08 1.96
CA ASN A 211 -0.17 10.15 2.81
C ASN A 211 -1.26 10.84 3.66
N ILE A 212 -2.54 10.54 3.39
CA ILE A 212 -3.70 11.01 4.15
C ILE A 212 -4.13 9.92 5.15
N LEU A 213 -4.52 10.36 6.35
CA LEU A 213 -5.23 9.54 7.34
C LEU A 213 -6.67 10.07 7.42
N TYR A 214 -7.66 9.26 7.04
CA TYR A 214 -9.05 9.70 6.92
C TYR A 214 -9.78 9.64 8.27
N ASP A 215 -9.57 10.65 9.12
CA ASP A 215 -10.23 10.74 10.42
C ASP A 215 -11.75 11.03 10.26
N PRO A 216 -12.66 10.15 10.73
CA PRO A 216 -14.12 10.34 10.57
C PRO A 216 -14.74 11.47 11.41
N GLU A 217 -14.02 12.02 12.39
CA GLU A 217 -14.40 13.24 13.10
C GLU A 217 -14.03 14.50 12.32
N GLN A 218 -12.88 14.47 11.63
CA GLN A 218 -12.38 15.61 10.87
C GLN A 218 -12.93 15.67 9.43
N MET A 219 -13.30 14.53 8.83
CA MET A 219 -13.79 14.44 7.45
C MET A 219 -15.24 13.91 7.31
N PRO A 220 -16.23 14.38 8.10
CA PRO A 220 -17.59 13.82 8.11
C PRO A 220 -18.36 13.96 6.79
N HIS A 221 -17.85 14.71 5.82
CA HIS A 221 -18.41 14.81 4.46
C HIS A 221 -18.08 13.59 3.58
N LEU A 222 -17.06 12.79 3.93
CA LEU A 222 -16.78 11.50 3.29
C LEU A 222 -17.68 10.39 3.83
N TYR A 223 -18.19 10.53 5.04
CA TYR A 223 -18.88 9.48 5.82
C TYR A 223 -20.37 9.80 6.00
N PRO A 224 -21.25 9.42 5.05
CA PRO A 224 -22.64 9.88 5.01
C PRO A 224 -23.53 9.36 6.16
N GLU A 225 -23.14 8.24 6.80
CA GLU A 225 -23.79 7.75 8.03
C GLU A 225 -22.82 7.73 9.21
N ARG A 226 -23.02 8.64 10.16
CA ARG A 226 -22.60 8.43 11.56
C ARG A 226 -23.63 7.52 12.24
N ARG A 227 -23.36 6.21 12.26
CA ARG A 227 -23.77 5.38 13.41
C ARG A 227 -22.74 5.59 14.53
N ASP A 228 -23.15 5.36 15.77
CA ASP A 228 -22.27 5.52 16.93
C ASP A 228 -20.99 4.66 16.76
N PRO A 229 -19.82 5.16 17.22
CA PRO A 229 -18.60 4.36 17.21
C PRO A 229 -18.77 3.05 17.99
N LEU A 230 -18.04 2.01 17.58
CA LEU A 230 -17.71 0.93 18.53
C LEU A 230 -17.07 1.59 19.76
N PRO A 231 -17.49 1.24 21.00
CA PRO A 231 -17.05 1.95 22.18
C PRO A 231 -15.54 1.82 22.37
N ALA A 232 -14.83 2.90 22.11
CA ALA A 232 -13.43 3.03 22.52
C ALA A 232 -13.37 2.96 24.06
N PRO A 233 -12.34 2.30 24.65
CA PRO A 233 -12.15 2.32 26.09
C PRO A 233 -12.06 3.77 26.60
N ASP A 234 -12.74 4.05 27.71
CA ASP A 234 -13.37 5.35 27.94
C ASP A 234 -12.49 6.60 27.81
N ALA A 235 -13.02 7.57 27.05
CA ALA A 235 -12.74 9.00 27.01
C ALA A 235 -11.43 9.52 27.67
N TRP A 236 -10.37 9.67 26.88
CA TRP A 236 -9.15 10.38 27.29
C TRP A 236 -9.31 11.91 27.14
N PRO A 237 -9.23 12.72 28.22
CA PRO A 237 -9.60 14.13 28.20
C PRO A 237 -8.43 15.04 27.80
N PHE A 238 -8.04 15.06 26.53
CA PHE A 238 -7.07 16.03 26.01
C PHE A 238 -7.73 17.23 25.35
N HIS A 239 -7.80 18.35 26.09
CA HIS A 239 -7.93 19.66 25.47
C HIS A 239 -6.78 19.89 24.48
N VAL A 240 -7.11 20.20 23.22
CA VAL A 240 -6.13 20.64 22.22
C VAL A 240 -5.49 21.94 22.70
N ARG A 241 -4.30 21.83 23.30
CA ARG A 241 -3.44 22.99 23.55
C ARG A 241 -2.94 23.49 22.20
N SER A 242 -3.31 24.73 21.86
CA SER A 242 -2.69 25.48 20.78
C SER A 242 -1.16 25.44 20.92
N ALA A 243 -0.45 25.16 19.84
CA ALA A 243 1.00 25.01 19.85
C ALA A 243 1.70 26.26 20.43
N ASP A 244 2.33 26.09 21.59
CA ASP A 244 3.24 27.06 22.18
C ASP A 244 4.58 26.97 21.42
N PRO A 245 5.09 28.06 20.80
CA PRO A 245 6.33 28.03 20.02
C PRO A 245 7.59 28.09 20.90
N SER A 246 7.51 27.64 22.16
CA SER A 246 8.68 27.54 23.03
C SER A 246 9.62 26.42 22.54
N PRO A 247 10.95 26.66 22.51
CA PRO A 247 11.90 25.61 22.18
C PRO A 247 11.84 24.55 23.28
N ARG A 248 11.48 23.31 22.90
CA ARG A 248 11.50 22.16 23.82
C ARG A 248 12.92 22.05 24.40
N PRO A 249 13.09 21.82 25.71
CA PRO A 249 14.42 21.56 26.26
C PRO A 249 15.01 20.31 25.57
N PRO A 250 16.32 20.29 25.28
CA PRO A 250 16.95 19.15 24.61
C PRO A 250 16.71 17.88 25.42
N THR A 251 16.26 16.83 24.74
CA THR A 251 16.10 15.49 25.30
C THR A 251 17.46 15.00 25.77
N ILE A 252 17.61 14.83 27.09
CA ILE A 252 18.83 14.23 27.67
C ILE A 252 18.90 12.79 27.15
N PRO A 253 19.96 12.38 26.41
CA PRO A 253 20.02 11.05 25.83
C PRO A 253 19.91 9.97 26.90
N THR A 254 18.91 9.09 26.72
CA THR A 254 18.65 7.96 27.61
C THR A 254 19.46 6.73 27.15
N ALA A 255 19.44 5.65 27.94
CA ALA A 255 20.51 4.66 27.92
C ALA A 255 20.74 3.99 26.56
N LYS A 256 19.69 3.61 25.81
CA LYS A 256 19.85 2.93 24.51
C LYS A 256 20.25 3.91 23.42
N THR A 257 19.61 5.07 23.33
CA THR A 257 19.98 6.09 22.34
C THR A 257 21.40 6.59 22.56
N ALA A 258 21.78 6.89 23.81
CA ALA A 258 23.13 7.37 24.15
C ALA A 258 24.21 6.32 23.81
N ASP A 259 23.95 5.05 24.12
CA ASP A 259 24.87 3.95 23.79
C ASP A 259 24.99 3.76 22.27
N MET A 260 23.88 3.78 21.52
CA MET A 260 23.92 3.70 20.06
C MET A 260 24.64 4.89 19.42
N MET A 261 24.40 6.12 19.91
CA MET A 261 25.09 7.32 19.40
C MET A 261 26.60 7.27 19.67
N SER A 262 27.00 6.78 20.85
CA SER A 262 28.39 6.56 21.22
C SER A 262 29.04 5.46 20.37
N THR A 263 28.44 4.27 20.33
CA THR A 263 28.97 3.06 19.69
C THR A 263 29.07 3.20 18.17
N PHE A 264 28.07 3.80 17.51
CA PHE A 264 28.06 3.99 16.05
C PHE A 264 28.55 5.38 15.61
N ASN A 265 28.96 6.26 16.55
CA ASN A 265 29.36 7.65 16.28
C ASN A 265 28.32 8.37 15.40
N ILE A 266 27.08 8.40 15.89
CA ILE A 266 25.93 9.12 15.29
C ILE A 266 25.95 10.54 15.84
N LYS A 267 25.81 11.54 14.97
CA LYS A 267 25.75 12.97 15.36
C LYS A 267 24.48 13.65 14.87
N ASP A 268 23.62 12.85 14.25
CA ASP A 268 22.43 13.22 13.51
C ASP A 268 21.36 13.74 14.48
N PRO A 269 20.97 15.02 14.38
CA PRO A 269 20.34 15.77 15.47
C PRO A 269 18.94 15.31 15.88
N ILE A 270 18.23 14.52 15.05
CA ILE A 270 16.91 13.97 15.37
C ILE A 270 16.95 12.48 15.73
N PHE A 271 18.12 11.84 15.73
CA PHE A 271 18.24 10.42 16.11
C PHE A 271 17.70 10.16 17.53
N THR A 272 17.77 11.15 18.43
CA THR A 272 17.15 11.11 19.77
C THR A 272 15.63 11.04 19.78
N ASP A 273 14.98 11.34 18.66
CA ASP A 273 13.54 11.19 18.46
C ASP A 273 13.17 10.02 17.52
N GLN A 274 14.16 9.34 16.90
CA GLN A 274 13.95 8.14 16.07
C GLN A 274 13.72 6.89 16.92
N TRP A 275 12.65 6.92 17.73
CA TRP A 275 12.26 5.84 18.63
C TRP A 275 12.09 4.48 17.92
N HIS A 276 11.75 4.46 16.63
CA HIS A 276 11.62 3.24 15.82
C HIS A 276 12.98 2.52 15.61
N LEU A 277 14.11 3.20 15.84
CA LEU A 277 15.46 2.61 15.86
C LEU A 277 15.96 2.35 17.29
N ALA A 278 15.61 3.23 18.24
CA ALA A 278 16.02 3.16 19.64
C ALA A 278 14.92 3.72 20.57
N ASN A 279 14.07 2.86 21.14
CA ASN A 279 12.96 3.33 21.97
C ASN A 279 13.30 3.36 23.46
N ASP A 280 13.89 4.45 23.93
CA ASP A 280 14.11 4.67 25.38
C ASP A 280 12.81 4.95 26.16
N ARG A 281 11.74 5.41 25.51
CA ARG A 281 10.44 5.68 26.18
C ARG A 281 9.68 4.39 26.49
N LYS A 282 9.86 3.36 25.67
CA LYS A 282 9.25 2.03 25.80
C LYS A 282 10.21 0.97 25.27
N VAL A 283 11.11 0.54 26.15
CA VAL A 283 12.19 -0.41 25.83
C VAL A 283 11.62 -1.69 25.20
N GLY A 284 12.12 -2.03 24.01
CA GLY A 284 11.66 -3.18 23.21
C GLY A 284 10.70 -2.82 22.08
N ASN A 285 10.08 -1.63 22.09
CA ASN A 285 9.22 -1.15 21.01
C ASN A 285 10.03 -0.41 19.91
N ASP A 286 11.01 -1.09 19.32
CA ASP A 286 11.80 -0.60 18.18
C ASP A 286 12.18 -1.75 17.22
N LEU A 287 12.84 -1.44 16.10
CA LEU A 287 13.22 -2.42 15.07
C LEU A 287 14.35 -3.38 15.48
N ASN A 288 14.95 -3.25 16.67
CA ASN A 288 16.07 -4.08 17.13
C ASN A 288 17.33 -4.03 16.22
N VAL A 289 17.55 -2.90 15.54
CA VAL A 289 18.67 -2.72 14.59
C VAL A 289 20.06 -2.73 15.25
N THR A 290 20.14 -2.45 16.57
CA THR A 290 21.39 -2.34 17.33
C THR A 290 22.30 -3.56 17.16
N ALA A 291 21.73 -4.77 17.24
CA ALA A 291 22.47 -6.03 17.13
C ALA A 291 22.85 -6.38 15.67
N VAL A 292 22.23 -5.74 14.68
CA VAL A 292 22.56 -5.89 13.25
C VAL A 292 23.69 -4.95 12.86
N TRP A 293 23.59 -3.67 13.23
CA TRP A 293 24.63 -2.68 12.98
C TRP A 293 25.95 -3.01 13.68
N ASN A 294 25.91 -3.60 14.89
CA ASN A 294 27.10 -4.11 15.60
C ASN A 294 27.84 -5.23 14.83
N GLN A 295 27.21 -5.87 13.84
CA GLN A 295 27.84 -6.86 12.97
C GLN A 295 28.43 -6.26 11.67
N GLY A 296 28.29 -4.94 11.47
CA GLY A 296 28.65 -4.27 10.22
C GLY A 296 27.65 -4.52 9.08
N ILE A 297 26.43 -4.97 9.38
CA ILE A 297 25.38 -5.23 8.39
C ILE A 297 24.55 -3.96 8.26
N LEU A 298 24.80 -3.18 7.20
CA LEU A 298 24.31 -1.80 7.04
C LEU A 298 23.48 -1.59 5.76
N GLY A 299 23.12 -2.67 5.05
CA GLY A 299 22.33 -2.63 3.81
C GLY A 299 23.13 -2.35 2.54
N LYS A 300 24.47 -2.30 2.67
CA LYS A 300 25.41 -1.98 1.60
C LYS A 300 25.17 -2.76 0.31
N ASP A 301 25.39 -2.06 -0.81
CA ASP A 301 25.28 -2.56 -2.20
C ASP A 301 23.86 -3.00 -2.65
N ILE A 302 22.84 -2.91 -1.78
CA ILE A 302 21.42 -3.10 -2.11
C ILE A 302 20.76 -1.77 -2.54
N LYS A 303 19.81 -1.83 -3.49
CA LYS A 303 19.12 -0.65 -4.04
C LYS A 303 17.63 -0.76 -3.77
N VAL A 304 17.05 0.24 -3.12
CA VAL A 304 15.61 0.31 -2.83
C VAL A 304 14.99 1.44 -3.65
N CYS A 305 14.04 1.08 -4.52
CA CYS A 305 13.31 2.00 -5.38
C CYS A 305 12.00 2.43 -4.71
N LEU A 306 11.85 3.73 -4.48
CA LEU A 306 10.58 4.34 -4.06
C LEU A 306 9.72 4.56 -5.30
N ILE A 307 8.58 3.87 -5.42
CA ILE A 307 7.59 4.18 -6.45
C ILE A 307 6.58 5.14 -5.81
N ASP A 308 6.75 6.45 -6.00
CA ASP A 308 6.04 7.46 -5.20
C ASP A 308 5.89 8.85 -5.90
N ASP A 309 5.87 9.95 -5.15
CA ASP A 309 5.74 11.34 -5.63
C ASP A 309 7.06 12.10 -5.89
N GLY A 310 8.21 11.47 -5.59
CA GLY A 310 9.54 11.99 -5.89
C GLY A 310 10.56 11.71 -4.80
N LEU A 311 11.80 12.15 -5.00
CA LEU A 311 12.87 12.06 -4.00
C LEU A 311 13.80 13.27 -4.13
N ASP A 312 13.92 14.06 -3.07
CA ASP A 312 14.88 15.18 -2.99
C ASP A 312 16.33 14.66 -2.89
N MET A 313 16.89 14.29 -4.04
CA MET A 313 18.27 13.81 -4.16
C MET A 313 19.32 14.89 -3.87
N HIS A 314 18.91 16.16 -3.69
CA HIS A 314 19.82 17.24 -3.32
C HIS A 314 19.91 17.41 -1.79
N SER A 315 18.99 16.80 -1.03
CA SER A 315 19.07 16.72 0.43
C SER A 315 20.43 16.19 0.88
N PRO A 316 21.14 16.87 1.81
CA PRO A 316 22.43 16.39 2.32
C PRO A 316 22.38 15.00 2.94
N ASP A 317 21.21 14.60 3.42
CA ASP A 317 20.87 13.33 4.04
C ASP A 317 20.67 12.17 3.02
N LEU A 318 20.36 12.49 1.75
CA LEU A 318 20.05 11.48 0.72
C LEU A 318 21.03 11.45 -0.46
N LYS A 319 21.66 12.59 -0.81
CA LYS A 319 22.50 12.78 -2.02
C LYS A 319 23.58 11.71 -2.27
N ASP A 320 24.16 11.18 -1.19
CA ASP A 320 25.29 10.23 -1.22
C ASP A 320 24.80 8.77 -1.27
N ASN A 321 23.53 8.54 -0.94
CA ASN A 321 22.81 7.28 -1.10
C ASN A 321 21.90 7.26 -2.34
N PHE A 322 21.68 8.38 -3.02
CA PHE A 322 20.86 8.43 -4.24
C PHE A 322 21.46 7.66 -5.42
N TYR A 323 20.61 6.88 -6.11
CA TYR A 323 20.96 6.08 -7.27
C TYR A 323 20.23 6.55 -8.53
N ALA A 324 20.90 7.37 -9.35
CA ALA A 324 20.30 7.97 -10.53
C ALA A 324 19.92 6.97 -11.65
N PRO A 325 20.70 5.89 -11.93
CA PRO A 325 20.36 4.93 -12.98
C PRO A 325 19.00 4.26 -12.82
N GLY A 326 18.70 3.78 -11.61
CA GLY A 326 17.42 3.17 -11.25
C GLY A 326 16.28 4.17 -10.98
N SER A 327 16.45 5.46 -11.28
CA SER A 327 15.49 6.53 -11.00
C SER A 327 14.95 7.22 -12.26
N TYR A 328 13.66 7.62 -12.27
CA TYR A 328 13.03 8.32 -13.39
C TYR A 328 11.75 9.08 -12.97
N ASP A 329 11.33 10.10 -13.72
CA ASP A 329 10.04 10.77 -13.54
C ASP A 329 9.09 10.44 -14.71
N PHE A 330 8.06 9.62 -14.46
CA PHE A 330 7.03 9.30 -15.46
C PHE A 330 5.92 10.36 -15.55
N ASN A 331 5.65 11.14 -14.50
CA ASN A 331 4.68 12.24 -14.57
C ASN A 331 5.18 13.36 -15.53
N SER A 332 6.49 13.61 -15.55
CA SER A 332 7.11 14.67 -16.37
C SER A 332 7.81 14.15 -17.64
N HIS A 333 8.14 12.86 -17.67
CA HIS A 333 9.08 12.21 -18.59
C HIS A 333 10.48 12.85 -18.60
N THR A 334 11.18 12.75 -17.47
CA THR A 334 12.53 13.31 -17.29
C THR A 334 13.44 12.43 -16.43
N ASP A 335 14.75 12.48 -16.70
CA ASP A 335 15.81 11.68 -16.10
C ASP A 335 15.86 11.58 -14.56
N LEU A 336 15.36 12.61 -13.85
CA LEU A 336 15.46 12.70 -12.39
C LEU A 336 14.07 12.87 -11.74
N PRO A 337 13.77 12.12 -10.66
CA PRO A 337 12.50 12.16 -9.91
C PRO A 337 12.42 13.36 -8.94
N GLU A 338 12.84 14.54 -9.38
CA GLU A 338 12.81 15.76 -8.56
C GLU A 338 11.35 16.11 -8.16
N PRO A 339 11.04 16.26 -6.86
CA PRO A 339 9.78 16.80 -6.36
C PRO A 339 9.44 18.17 -6.97
N ARG A 340 8.15 18.44 -7.26
CA ARG A 340 7.72 19.66 -7.97
C ARG A 340 6.47 20.29 -7.39
N GLU A 341 5.47 19.47 -7.07
CA GLU A 341 4.23 19.92 -6.46
C GLU A 341 4.44 20.11 -4.96
N SER A 342 3.70 21.03 -4.34
CA SER A 342 3.92 21.39 -2.93
C SER A 342 3.70 20.24 -1.95
N ASP A 343 2.96 19.20 -2.36
CA ASP A 343 2.70 17.97 -1.61
C ASP A 343 3.59 16.78 -2.01
N ASP A 344 4.56 16.94 -2.92
CA ASP A 344 5.56 15.91 -3.33
C ASP A 344 6.60 15.65 -2.21
N GLN A 345 6.14 15.35 -1.01
CA GLN A 345 6.96 15.21 0.19
C GLN A 345 7.09 13.75 0.64
N HIS A 346 6.33 12.83 0.04
CA HIS A 346 6.09 11.50 0.57
C HIS A 346 7.25 10.55 0.28
N GLY A 347 7.64 10.39 -0.99
CA GLY A 347 8.75 9.52 -1.39
C GLY A 347 10.10 9.93 -0.79
N THR A 348 10.28 11.22 -0.49
CA THR A 348 11.49 11.73 0.21
C THR A 348 11.54 11.29 1.68
N ARG A 349 10.40 11.25 2.38
CA ARG A 349 10.31 10.78 3.77
C ARG A 349 10.56 9.29 3.86
N CYS A 350 9.94 8.52 2.98
CA CYS A 350 10.14 7.09 2.82
C CYS A 350 11.61 6.74 2.48
N ALA A 351 12.26 7.52 1.62
CA ALA A 351 13.69 7.33 1.30
C ALA A 351 14.61 7.54 2.51
N GLY A 352 14.29 8.51 3.38
CA GLY A 352 15.02 8.75 4.63
C GLY A 352 14.93 7.58 5.61
N GLU A 353 13.74 7.01 5.80
CA GLU A 353 13.52 5.84 6.68
C GLU A 353 14.39 4.63 6.27
N ILE A 354 14.57 4.44 4.95
CA ILE A 354 15.38 3.37 4.40
C ILE A 354 16.87 3.69 4.53
N ALA A 355 17.32 4.84 4.02
CA ALA A 355 18.74 5.12 3.78
C ALA A 355 19.17 6.60 3.97
N ALA A 356 18.57 7.33 4.91
CA ALA A 356 19.16 8.55 5.47
C ALA A 356 20.61 8.28 5.92
N VAL A 357 21.54 9.16 5.52
CA VAL A 357 22.98 8.97 5.65
C VAL A 357 23.43 9.40 7.04
N LYS A 358 23.97 8.48 7.84
CA LYS A 358 24.56 8.76 9.16
C LYS A 358 25.73 9.75 9.10
N ASN A 359 25.46 11.04 9.30
CA ASN A 359 26.39 12.16 9.18
C ASN A 359 26.28 13.17 10.36
N ASP A 360 25.68 14.34 10.14
CA ASP A 360 25.35 15.42 11.10
C ASP A 360 24.02 16.14 10.74
N VAL A 361 23.15 15.47 9.99
CA VAL A 361 21.97 16.05 9.31
C VAL A 361 20.76 15.14 9.49
N CYS A 362 19.64 15.69 9.98
CA CYS A 362 18.43 14.92 10.32
C CYS A 362 18.72 13.69 11.19
N GLY A 363 18.68 12.49 10.63
CA GLY A 363 18.65 11.22 11.36
C GLY A 363 19.42 10.13 10.61
N VAL A 364 19.04 8.88 10.81
CA VAL A 364 19.70 7.71 10.22
C VAL A 364 18.65 6.77 9.64
N GLY A 365 18.90 6.21 8.46
CA GLY A 365 18.04 5.18 7.86
C GLY A 365 18.32 3.79 8.44
N VAL A 366 17.32 2.89 8.40
CA VAL A 366 17.46 1.49 8.85
C VAL A 366 18.67 0.80 8.20
N ALA A 367 18.89 1.10 6.92
CA ALA A 367 19.91 0.54 6.04
C ALA A 367 20.79 1.67 5.46
N TYR A 368 21.45 2.46 6.31
CA TYR A 368 22.15 3.69 5.92
C TYR A 368 23.37 3.57 4.98
N GLU A 369 23.83 2.35 4.62
CA GLU A 369 24.77 2.14 3.49
C GLU A 369 24.11 1.60 2.21
N ALA A 370 22.81 1.29 2.24
CA ALA A 370 22.03 0.99 1.04
C ALA A 370 21.90 2.22 0.14
N LYS A 371 21.41 2.01 -1.10
CA LYS A 371 21.13 3.08 -2.05
C LYS A 371 19.64 3.20 -2.31
N VAL A 372 19.17 4.44 -2.49
CA VAL A 372 17.77 4.76 -2.79
C VAL A 372 17.64 5.34 -4.18
N SER A 373 16.76 4.73 -4.97
CA SER A 373 16.29 5.25 -6.25
C SER A 373 14.83 5.67 -6.12
N ALA A 374 14.32 6.49 -7.04
CA ALA A 374 12.90 6.84 -7.03
C ALA A 374 12.32 6.94 -8.44
N VAL A 375 11.07 6.50 -8.54
CA VAL A 375 10.28 6.48 -9.76
C VAL A 375 9.01 7.27 -9.49
N ARG A 376 8.99 8.52 -9.96
CA ARG A 376 7.93 9.49 -9.69
C ARG A 376 6.71 9.23 -10.59
N ILE A 377 5.62 8.79 -9.97
CA ILE A 377 4.35 8.45 -10.63
C ILE A 377 3.11 9.07 -9.96
N LEU A 378 3.15 9.43 -8.68
CA LEU A 378 1.95 9.79 -7.91
C LEU A 378 1.56 11.27 -7.96
N SER A 379 2.43 12.13 -8.50
CA SER A 379 2.23 13.59 -8.57
C SER A 379 1.26 14.04 -9.66
N GLY A 380 0.73 13.11 -10.46
CA GLY A 380 -0.22 13.39 -11.53
C GLY A 380 -0.80 12.12 -12.12
N PRO A 381 -1.69 12.23 -13.11
CA PRO A 381 -2.18 11.08 -13.86
C PRO A 381 -1.04 10.42 -14.68
N ILE A 382 -1.06 9.09 -14.74
CA ILE A 382 -0.12 8.24 -15.49
C ILE A 382 -0.91 7.28 -16.38
N SER A 383 -0.28 6.69 -17.40
CA SER A 383 -0.93 5.63 -18.18
C SER A 383 -0.60 4.22 -17.69
N ASP A 384 -1.44 3.23 -18.03
CA ASP A 384 -1.23 1.83 -17.63
C ASP A 384 0.16 1.29 -18.08
N VAL A 385 0.71 1.77 -19.20
CA VAL A 385 2.09 1.44 -19.66
C VAL A 385 3.18 2.15 -18.85
N ASP A 386 2.93 3.35 -18.36
CA ASP A 386 3.90 4.04 -17.51
C ASP A 386 3.91 3.44 -16.10
N GLU A 387 2.76 2.99 -15.59
CA GLU A 387 2.63 2.23 -14.34
C GLU A 387 3.28 0.83 -14.44
N ALA A 388 3.00 0.10 -15.52
CA ALA A 388 3.64 -1.18 -15.83
C ALA A 388 5.16 -1.05 -16.05
N ALA A 389 5.61 0.10 -16.58
CA ALA A 389 7.03 0.42 -16.69
C ALA A 389 7.66 0.82 -15.35
N SER A 390 6.96 1.56 -14.48
CA SER A 390 7.50 1.94 -13.16
C SER A 390 7.72 0.74 -12.25
N LEU A 391 6.78 -0.21 -12.24
CA LEU A 391 6.88 -1.48 -11.48
C LEU A 391 8.03 -2.40 -11.96
N ASN A 392 8.70 -2.06 -13.06
CA ASN A 392 9.84 -2.79 -13.61
C ASN A 392 11.06 -1.90 -13.85
N TYR A 393 11.05 -0.62 -13.49
CA TYR A 393 12.08 0.30 -13.95
C TYR A 393 13.44 -0.09 -13.35
N ALA A 394 14.36 -0.51 -14.23
CA ALA A 394 15.67 -1.05 -13.88
C ALA A 394 15.60 -2.25 -12.91
N TYR A 395 14.75 -3.24 -13.18
CA TYR A 395 14.54 -4.43 -12.32
C TYR A 395 15.78 -5.33 -12.11
N GLN A 396 16.87 -5.09 -12.85
CA GLN A 396 18.18 -5.73 -12.65
C GLN A 396 19.18 -4.87 -11.86
N GLU A 397 18.89 -3.58 -11.65
CA GLU A 397 19.71 -2.65 -10.87
C GLU A 397 19.07 -2.34 -9.50
N ASN A 398 17.74 -2.24 -9.45
CA ASN A 398 16.90 -2.06 -8.28
C ASN A 398 16.52 -3.43 -7.67
N ASP A 399 16.80 -3.64 -6.37
CA ASP A 399 16.52 -4.91 -5.69
C ASP A 399 15.09 -4.98 -5.13
N ILE A 400 14.71 -3.92 -4.40
CA ILE A 400 13.47 -3.81 -3.64
C ILE A 400 12.67 -2.63 -4.20
N TYR A 401 11.37 -2.77 -4.35
CA TYR A 401 10.44 -1.69 -4.68
C TYR A 401 9.53 -1.43 -3.48
N SER A 402 9.60 -0.23 -2.89
CA SER A 402 8.73 0.20 -1.80
C SER A 402 7.59 1.05 -2.37
N CYS A 403 6.35 0.66 -2.06
CA CYS A 403 5.14 1.18 -2.68
C CYS A 403 4.12 1.60 -1.60
N SER A 404 4.08 2.89 -1.28
CA SER A 404 3.19 3.47 -0.26
C SER A 404 1.91 4.06 -0.89
N TRP A 405 1.28 3.31 -1.78
CA TRP A 405 0.14 3.73 -2.61
C TRP A 405 -0.75 2.55 -3.01
N GLY A 406 -1.96 2.85 -3.50
CA GLY A 406 -2.91 1.87 -3.98
C GLY A 406 -4.17 2.48 -4.62
N PRO A 407 -5.30 1.76 -4.56
CA PRO A 407 -6.65 2.31 -4.70
C PRO A 407 -6.94 3.37 -3.60
N PRO A 408 -8.10 4.06 -3.64
CA PRO A 408 -8.55 4.88 -2.53
C PRO A 408 -8.90 4.02 -1.30
N ASP A 409 -8.28 4.29 -0.15
CA ASP A 409 -8.55 3.62 1.13
C ASP A 409 -9.87 4.14 1.79
N ASP A 410 -10.98 4.10 1.04
CA ASP A 410 -12.25 4.80 1.37
C ASP A 410 -13.36 3.94 1.99
N GLY A 411 -13.10 2.64 2.20
CA GLY A 411 -14.09 1.67 2.68
C GLY A 411 -15.08 1.21 1.61
N ARG A 412 -14.80 1.50 0.32
CA ARG A 412 -15.71 1.23 -0.83
C ARG A 412 -15.00 0.69 -2.05
N SER A 413 -13.77 1.10 -2.25
CA SER A 413 -12.97 0.75 -3.43
C SER A 413 -12.73 -0.76 -3.52
N MET A 414 -12.55 -1.25 -4.74
CA MET A 414 -12.15 -2.63 -5.02
C MET A 414 -11.55 -2.66 -6.43
N ASP A 415 -10.22 -2.50 -6.52
CA ASP A 415 -9.47 -2.42 -7.77
C ASP A 415 -8.19 -3.26 -7.67
N ALA A 416 -7.70 -3.73 -8.81
CA ALA A 416 -6.55 -4.63 -8.87
C ALA A 416 -5.67 -4.34 -10.09
N PRO A 417 -4.37 -4.70 -10.06
CA PRO A 417 -3.55 -4.84 -11.25
C PRO A 417 -4.22 -5.72 -12.30
N LYS A 418 -4.35 -5.23 -13.53
CA LYS A 418 -4.88 -5.99 -14.67
C LYS A 418 -3.99 -5.84 -15.90
N GLY A 419 -4.29 -6.62 -16.94
CA GLY A 419 -3.68 -6.49 -18.27
C GLY A 419 -2.15 -6.33 -18.22
N LEU A 420 -1.67 -5.18 -18.69
CA LEU A 420 -0.24 -4.85 -18.71
C LEU A 420 0.41 -4.72 -17.31
N ILE A 421 -0.32 -4.22 -16.31
CA ILE A 421 0.19 -3.98 -14.94
C ILE A 421 0.33 -5.32 -14.19
N ALA A 422 -0.62 -6.24 -14.36
CA ALA A 422 -0.50 -7.60 -13.82
C ALA A 422 0.69 -8.37 -14.45
N LYS A 423 0.88 -8.22 -15.77
CA LYS A 423 2.06 -8.75 -16.49
C LYS A 423 3.36 -8.10 -16.02
N ALA A 424 3.34 -6.83 -15.62
CA ALA A 424 4.48 -6.12 -15.04
C ALA A 424 4.92 -6.70 -13.68
N MET A 425 4.00 -6.89 -12.73
CA MET A 425 4.34 -7.50 -11.43
C MET A 425 4.90 -8.92 -11.61
N LEU A 426 4.28 -9.73 -12.47
CA LEU A 426 4.74 -11.08 -12.80
C LEU A 426 6.17 -11.07 -13.41
N ASN A 427 6.45 -10.14 -14.33
CA ASN A 427 7.79 -10.00 -14.90
C ASN A 427 8.84 -9.69 -13.82
N GLY A 428 8.51 -8.78 -12.89
CA GLY A 428 9.38 -8.41 -11.76
C GLY A 428 9.77 -9.60 -10.90
N VAL A 429 8.81 -10.39 -10.42
CA VAL A 429 9.10 -11.57 -9.57
C VAL A 429 9.76 -12.74 -10.32
N GLN A 430 9.67 -12.80 -11.65
CA GLN A 430 10.28 -13.88 -12.45
C GLN A 430 11.64 -13.54 -13.06
N ASN A 431 11.88 -12.27 -13.42
CA ASN A 431 13.06 -11.84 -14.17
C ASN A 431 13.96 -10.88 -13.35
N GLY A 432 13.41 -10.27 -12.29
CA GLY A 432 14.11 -9.39 -11.36
C GLY A 432 15.36 -10.00 -10.76
N ARG A 433 16.38 -9.17 -10.49
CA ARG A 433 17.62 -9.55 -9.77
C ARG A 433 18.25 -10.86 -10.30
N ASP A 434 18.49 -10.92 -11.61
CA ASP A 434 18.99 -12.10 -12.35
C ASP A 434 18.09 -13.36 -12.25
N GLY A 435 16.77 -13.18 -12.10
CA GLY A 435 15.80 -14.27 -11.99
C GLY A 435 15.50 -14.74 -10.56
N LYS A 436 16.03 -14.06 -9.54
CA LYS A 436 15.63 -14.24 -8.13
C LYS A 436 14.27 -13.61 -7.81
N GLY A 437 13.84 -12.69 -8.67
CA GLY A 437 12.67 -11.84 -8.49
C GLY A 437 12.97 -10.57 -7.71
N SER A 438 12.44 -9.46 -8.21
CA SER A 438 12.34 -8.19 -7.48
C SER A 438 11.38 -8.32 -6.32
N ILE A 439 11.64 -7.62 -5.22
CA ILE A 439 10.83 -7.70 -4.00
C ILE A 439 9.95 -6.47 -3.90
N PHE A 440 8.63 -6.65 -3.97
CA PHE A 440 7.66 -5.57 -3.79
C PHE A 440 7.22 -5.51 -2.33
N VAL A 441 7.42 -4.37 -1.66
CA VAL A 441 6.95 -4.09 -0.30
C VAL A 441 5.87 -3.02 -0.38
N PHE A 442 4.64 -3.37 0.00
CA PHE A 442 3.48 -2.49 -0.05
C PHE A 442 3.01 -2.09 1.34
N ALA A 443 2.61 -0.83 1.49
CA ALA A 443 1.91 -0.34 2.68
C ALA A 443 0.52 -0.99 2.81
N GLY A 444 0.14 -1.39 4.02
CA GLY A 444 -1.09 -2.15 4.29
C GLY A 444 -2.42 -1.43 4.10
N GLY A 445 -2.44 -0.09 3.94
CA GLY A 445 -3.69 0.69 3.82
C GLY A 445 -4.01 1.55 5.04
N ASN A 446 -4.57 2.75 4.80
CA ASN A 446 -4.92 3.74 5.83
C ASN A 446 -6.45 3.86 6.06
N GLY A 447 -7.25 2.97 5.48
CA GLY A 447 -8.71 2.99 5.54
C GLY A 447 -9.35 2.31 6.76
N GLY A 448 -8.59 1.95 7.80
CA GLY A 448 -9.09 1.17 8.95
C GLY A 448 -10.33 1.77 9.63
N ALA A 449 -10.40 3.08 9.81
CA ALA A 449 -11.58 3.77 10.37
C ALA A 449 -12.75 3.96 9.37
N SER A 450 -12.51 3.67 8.08
CA SER A 450 -13.53 3.50 7.03
C SER A 450 -14.07 2.05 6.99
N ASP A 451 -13.66 1.17 7.91
CA ASP A 451 -13.77 -0.29 7.86
C ASP A 451 -13.07 -0.95 6.66
N ASP A 452 -12.12 -0.25 6.02
CA ASP A 452 -11.47 -0.80 4.83
C ASP A 452 -10.50 -1.95 5.16
N GLN A 453 -10.27 -2.78 4.15
CA GLN A 453 -9.56 -4.04 4.26
C GLN A 453 -8.72 -4.27 3.01
N CYS A 454 -7.40 -4.40 3.20
CA CYS A 454 -6.40 -4.68 2.16
C CYS A 454 -6.66 -5.93 1.30
N ASN A 455 -7.67 -6.75 1.61
CA ASN A 455 -8.12 -7.84 0.74
C ASN A 455 -8.98 -7.37 -0.44
N PHE A 456 -9.42 -6.11 -0.45
CA PHE A 456 -10.12 -5.44 -1.56
C PHE A 456 -9.17 -4.62 -2.45
N ASP A 457 -7.90 -4.49 -2.07
CA ASP A 457 -6.84 -3.90 -2.87
C ASP A 457 -5.98 -5.01 -3.51
N GLY A 458 -6.01 -5.10 -4.84
CA GLY A 458 -5.27 -6.13 -5.58
C GLY A 458 -3.75 -5.93 -5.65
N TYR A 459 -3.23 -4.78 -5.19
CA TYR A 459 -1.79 -4.57 -5.04
C TYR A 459 -1.28 -5.18 -3.74
N THR A 460 -2.06 -5.09 -2.65
CA THR A 460 -1.71 -5.63 -1.32
C THR A 460 -2.22 -7.05 -1.07
N ASN A 461 -3.28 -7.50 -1.76
CA ASN A 461 -3.70 -8.91 -1.71
C ASN A 461 -2.91 -9.82 -2.68
N SER A 462 -1.96 -9.27 -3.44
CA SER A 462 -1.14 -10.02 -4.38
C SER A 462 -0.20 -10.99 -3.64
N ILE A 463 -0.01 -12.20 -4.19
CA ILE A 463 1.03 -13.12 -3.69
C ILE A 463 2.45 -12.54 -3.90
N TYR A 464 2.59 -11.62 -4.87
CA TYR A 464 3.86 -10.98 -5.26
C TYR A 464 4.29 -9.84 -4.33
N SER A 465 3.41 -9.36 -3.45
CA SER A 465 3.66 -8.25 -2.52
C SER A 465 3.90 -8.71 -1.09
N MET A 466 4.84 -8.06 -0.40
CA MET A 466 4.97 -8.08 1.06
C MET A 466 4.14 -6.92 1.63
N THR A 467 2.95 -7.24 2.13
CA THR A 467 2.00 -6.24 2.65
C THR A 467 2.23 -5.99 4.13
N ILE A 468 2.57 -4.75 4.48
CA ILE A 468 3.05 -4.34 5.81
C ILE A 468 2.04 -3.43 6.52
N ALA A 469 1.48 -3.92 7.62
CA ALA A 469 0.61 -3.14 8.50
C ALA A 469 1.42 -2.22 9.45
N ALA A 470 0.72 -1.33 10.16
CA ALA A 470 1.32 -0.38 11.10
C ALA A 470 1.01 -0.67 12.58
N VAL A 471 1.97 -0.38 13.45
CA VAL A 471 1.87 -0.33 14.92
C VAL A 471 2.55 0.92 15.44
N ASP A 472 1.99 1.55 16.48
CA ASP A 472 2.56 2.78 17.04
C ASP A 472 3.65 2.55 18.10
N ARG A 473 4.29 3.63 18.57
CA ARG A 473 5.34 3.59 19.61
C ARG A 473 4.90 2.91 20.91
N GLU A 474 3.60 2.94 21.23
CA GLU A 474 3.03 2.27 22.40
C GLU A 474 2.68 0.78 22.14
N GLY A 475 2.95 0.27 20.94
CA GLY A 475 2.63 -1.09 20.53
C GLY A 475 1.15 -1.26 20.17
N GLN A 476 0.39 -0.19 19.99
CA GLN A 476 -1.03 -0.27 19.69
C GLN A 476 -1.28 -0.33 18.18
N HIS A 477 -2.39 -0.96 17.79
CA HIS A 477 -2.91 -0.90 16.43
C HIS A 477 -3.46 0.52 16.16
N PRO A 478 -2.89 1.28 15.21
CA PRO A 478 -3.37 2.62 14.90
C PRO A 478 -4.70 2.53 14.16
N TRP A 479 -5.64 3.41 14.47
CA TRP A 479 -7.01 3.42 13.91
C TRP A 479 -7.09 3.44 12.37
N TYR A 480 -6.04 3.90 11.69
CA TYR A 480 -5.97 3.95 10.24
C TYR A 480 -5.51 2.63 9.62
N SER A 481 -4.77 1.78 10.34
CA SER A 481 -4.16 0.60 9.74
C SER A 481 -5.24 -0.41 9.37
N GLU A 482 -5.33 -0.77 8.09
CA GLU A 482 -6.27 -1.79 7.64
C GLU A 482 -5.90 -3.18 8.16
N MET A 483 -6.86 -4.10 8.08
CA MET A 483 -6.71 -5.49 8.48
C MET A 483 -7.22 -6.44 7.39
N CYS A 484 -6.47 -7.49 7.09
CA CYS A 484 -6.86 -8.53 6.13
C CYS A 484 -5.97 -9.78 6.29
N SER A 485 -6.34 -10.89 5.65
CA SER A 485 -5.54 -12.12 5.67
C SER A 485 -4.26 -12.07 4.79
N ALA A 486 -4.04 -10.99 4.05
CA ALA A 486 -2.88 -10.79 3.18
C ALA A 486 -1.70 -10.04 3.82
N ILE A 487 -1.83 -9.49 5.03
CA ILE A 487 -0.73 -8.86 5.76
C ILE A 487 0.28 -9.93 6.18
N ILE A 488 1.55 -9.78 5.77
CA ILE A 488 2.62 -10.74 6.09
C ILE A 488 3.23 -10.45 7.47
N ALA A 489 3.47 -9.17 7.75
CA ALA A 489 4.10 -8.67 8.96
C ALA A 489 3.73 -7.20 9.18
N THR A 490 4.20 -6.64 10.28
CA THR A 490 3.90 -5.29 10.74
C THR A 490 5.17 -4.53 11.04
N SER A 491 5.17 -3.21 10.87
CA SER A 491 6.27 -2.35 11.28
C SER A 491 5.78 -1.10 12.00
N TRP A 492 6.71 -0.34 12.57
CA TRP A 492 6.43 0.82 13.40
C TRP A 492 5.95 2.03 12.56
N SER A 493 5.06 2.85 13.11
CA SER A 493 4.56 4.07 12.48
C SER A 493 3.93 5.04 13.51
N SER A 494 3.24 6.09 13.04
CA SER A 494 2.55 7.08 13.86
C SER A 494 1.35 6.52 14.63
N GLY A 495 1.17 7.00 15.86
CA GLY A 495 0.03 6.71 16.74
C GLY A 495 0.36 7.06 18.19
N SER A 496 -0.62 6.98 19.09
CA SER A 496 -0.48 7.38 20.50
C SER A 496 0.22 8.73 20.74
N GLY A 497 -0.05 9.71 19.86
CA GLY A 497 0.52 11.05 19.89
C GLY A 497 1.94 11.19 19.31
N ASP A 498 2.54 10.13 18.80
CA ASP A 498 3.89 10.10 18.24
C ASP A 498 3.93 9.72 16.75
N HIS A 499 5.07 9.98 16.10
CA HIS A 499 5.23 9.92 14.64
C HIS A 499 6.59 9.35 14.24
N ILE A 500 6.79 9.07 12.95
CA ILE A 500 8.12 8.77 12.42
C ILE A 500 8.89 10.07 12.16
N HIS A 501 10.16 10.05 12.55
CA HIS A 501 11.14 11.12 12.38
C HIS A 501 12.10 10.76 11.25
N THR A 502 12.17 11.59 10.19
CA THR A 502 12.87 11.28 8.93
C THR A 502 13.18 12.57 8.14
N THR A 503 13.90 12.45 7.01
CA THR A 503 14.17 13.52 6.04
C THR A 503 12.87 14.14 5.48
N ASP A 504 12.90 15.40 5.04
CA ASP A 504 11.77 16.07 4.39
C ASP A 504 12.26 17.03 3.27
N VAL A 505 11.40 17.42 2.33
CA VAL A 505 11.85 18.13 1.11
C VAL A 505 12.35 19.55 1.38
N ALA A 506 13.56 19.86 0.92
CA ALA A 506 14.26 21.11 1.13
C ALA A 506 13.86 22.19 0.10
N TRP A 507 12.58 22.60 0.06
CA TRP A 507 12.05 23.57 -0.93
C TRP A 507 12.79 24.92 -1.01
N ASN A 508 13.55 25.30 0.02
CA ASN A 508 14.37 26.51 0.08
C ASN A 508 15.88 26.26 -0.15
N GLY A 509 16.28 25.02 -0.47
CA GLY A 509 17.66 24.57 -0.58
C GLY A 509 18.39 24.41 0.76
N VAL A 510 17.68 24.47 1.89
CA VAL A 510 18.21 24.21 3.23
C VAL A 510 17.61 22.90 3.73
N ASN A 511 18.46 22.01 4.26
CA ASN A 511 18.04 20.70 4.75
C ASN A 511 16.82 20.80 5.69
N ARG A 512 15.87 19.90 5.50
CA ARG A 512 14.62 19.83 6.25
C ARG A 512 14.41 18.41 6.76
N CYS A 513 13.90 18.31 7.98
CA CYS A 513 13.50 17.05 8.61
C CYS A 513 12.04 17.17 9.04
N THR A 514 11.36 16.02 9.20
CA THR A 514 10.01 15.95 9.77
C THR A 514 10.00 15.09 11.02
N GLY A 515 9.09 15.42 11.95
CA GLY A 515 8.67 14.59 13.08
C GLY A 515 7.15 14.37 13.03
N SER A 516 6.61 14.24 11.82
CA SER A 516 5.18 14.06 11.56
C SER A 516 4.91 13.18 10.33
N HIS A 517 5.78 12.19 10.07
CA HIS A 517 5.47 11.12 9.10
C HIS A 517 4.76 9.95 9.79
N GLY A 518 4.08 9.11 9.01
CA GLY A 518 3.09 8.17 9.54
C GLY A 518 2.23 7.51 8.47
N GLY A 519 1.19 6.78 8.92
CA GLY A 519 0.41 5.88 8.08
C GLY A 519 1.11 4.54 7.87
N THR A 520 0.44 3.57 7.23
CA THR A 520 1.12 2.33 6.79
C THR A 520 2.26 2.61 5.80
N SER A 521 2.22 3.78 5.16
CA SER A 521 3.24 4.35 4.29
C SER A 521 4.63 4.56 4.88
N ALA A 522 4.75 4.63 6.22
CA ALA A 522 6.02 4.69 6.94
C ALA A 522 6.46 3.30 7.43
N ALA A 523 5.50 2.43 7.76
CA ALA A 523 5.76 1.04 8.14
C ALA A 523 6.41 0.23 7.00
N ALA A 524 5.97 0.42 5.75
CA ALA A 524 6.53 -0.27 4.59
C ALA A 524 8.00 0.10 4.26
N PRO A 525 8.41 1.39 4.22
CA PRO A 525 9.82 1.79 4.11
C PRO A 525 10.72 1.20 5.19
N LEU A 526 10.29 1.22 6.47
CA LEU A 526 11.07 0.61 7.55
C LEU A 526 11.25 -0.90 7.34
N ALA A 527 10.21 -1.62 6.90
CA ALA A 527 10.31 -3.03 6.54
C ALA A 527 11.21 -3.27 5.31
N ALA A 528 11.13 -2.41 4.28
CA ALA A 528 12.01 -2.46 3.11
C ALA A 528 13.49 -2.23 3.49
N GLY A 529 13.75 -1.36 4.47
CA GLY A 529 15.06 -1.20 5.09
C GLY A 529 15.56 -2.49 5.76
N VAL A 530 14.73 -3.16 6.56
CA VAL A 530 15.09 -4.46 7.17
C VAL A 530 15.36 -5.54 6.11
N VAL A 531 14.55 -5.60 5.04
CA VAL A 531 14.81 -6.50 3.90
C VAL A 531 16.15 -6.18 3.24
N ALA A 532 16.52 -4.90 3.08
CA ALA A 532 17.81 -4.50 2.54
C ALA A 532 19.00 -4.93 3.44
N LEU A 533 18.84 -4.89 4.78
CA LEU A 533 19.82 -5.45 5.70
C LEU A 533 20.02 -6.96 5.44
N GLY A 534 18.93 -7.73 5.35
CA GLY A 534 18.99 -9.17 5.05
C GLY A 534 19.61 -9.51 3.69
N LEU A 535 19.21 -8.80 2.62
CA LEU A 535 19.77 -8.99 1.28
C LEU A 535 21.27 -8.66 1.21
N SER A 536 21.76 -7.68 1.98
CA SER A 536 23.18 -7.34 2.00
C SER A 536 24.08 -8.47 2.56
N VAL A 537 23.48 -9.43 3.29
CA VAL A 537 24.15 -10.65 3.77
C VAL A 537 23.97 -11.82 2.80
N ARG A 538 22.79 -11.93 2.17
CA ARG A 538 22.39 -13.05 1.31
C ARG A 538 21.78 -12.54 -0.01
N PRO A 539 22.59 -12.01 -0.94
CA PRO A 539 22.10 -11.39 -2.18
C PRO A 539 21.54 -12.40 -3.20
N GLU A 540 21.57 -13.70 -2.91
CA GLU A 540 20.97 -14.78 -3.70
C GLU A 540 19.53 -15.15 -3.29
N LEU A 541 19.01 -14.63 -2.16
CA LEU A 541 17.62 -14.87 -1.74
C LEU A 541 16.61 -14.46 -2.82
N THR A 542 15.64 -15.33 -3.09
CA THR A 542 14.50 -15.04 -3.99
C THR A 542 13.42 -14.21 -3.29
N TRP A 543 12.48 -13.65 -4.06
CA TRP A 543 11.32 -12.94 -3.53
C TRP A 543 10.49 -13.80 -2.54
N ARG A 544 10.37 -15.12 -2.80
CA ARG A 544 9.72 -16.08 -1.90
C ARG A 544 10.55 -16.40 -0.66
N ASP A 545 11.87 -16.47 -0.77
CA ASP A 545 12.74 -16.67 0.41
C ASP A 545 12.60 -15.51 1.39
N VAL A 546 12.53 -14.28 0.89
CA VAL A 546 12.34 -13.07 1.71
C VAL A 546 10.97 -13.07 2.41
N GLN A 547 9.91 -13.58 1.76
CA GLN A 547 8.62 -13.81 2.42
C GLN A 547 8.69 -14.93 3.48
N HIS A 548 9.33 -16.08 3.18
CA HIS A 548 9.56 -17.15 4.17
C HIS A 548 10.32 -16.64 5.41
N ILE A 549 11.35 -15.82 5.20
CA ILE A 549 12.13 -15.19 6.28
C ILE A 549 11.22 -14.32 7.14
N ALA A 550 10.39 -13.45 6.54
CA ALA A 550 9.43 -12.63 7.30
C ALA A 550 8.45 -13.48 8.14
N VAL A 551 7.87 -14.53 7.56
CA VAL A 551 6.96 -15.48 8.25
C VAL A 551 7.67 -16.29 9.36
N ARG A 552 9.01 -16.39 9.31
CA ARG A 552 9.84 -17.12 10.27
C ARG A 552 10.45 -16.25 11.36
N SER A 553 10.70 -14.97 11.08
CA SER A 553 11.34 -14.03 12.00
C SER A 553 10.38 -13.06 12.70
N ALA A 554 9.13 -12.92 12.22
CA ALA A 554 8.16 -12.00 12.81
C ALA A 554 7.85 -12.34 14.28
N VAL A 555 7.78 -11.30 15.11
CA VAL A 555 7.64 -11.42 16.57
C VAL A 555 6.19 -11.20 16.97
N LYS A 556 5.56 -12.20 17.61
CA LYS A 556 4.25 -12.05 18.25
C LYS A 556 4.37 -11.05 19.40
N PHE A 557 3.57 -9.99 19.35
CA PHE A 557 3.40 -8.98 20.39
C PHE A 557 1.90 -8.84 20.71
N ASN A 558 1.54 -8.08 21.75
CA ASN A 558 0.17 -7.98 22.27
C ASN A 558 -0.53 -9.35 22.35
N PRO A 559 -0.01 -10.31 23.14
CA PRO A 559 -0.49 -11.69 23.13
C PRO A 559 -1.97 -11.84 23.51
N GLU A 560 -2.53 -10.85 24.20
CA GLU A 560 -3.93 -10.73 24.62
C GLU A 560 -4.90 -10.28 23.49
N ASP A 561 -4.41 -9.88 22.31
CA ASP A 561 -5.28 -9.49 21.19
C ASP A 561 -6.04 -10.73 20.66
N PRO A 562 -7.39 -10.74 20.69
CA PRO A 562 -8.19 -11.96 20.47
C PRO A 562 -8.16 -12.49 19.04
N ASP A 563 -7.65 -11.72 18.07
CA ASP A 563 -7.49 -12.17 16.68
C ASP A 563 -6.24 -13.06 16.48
N TRP A 564 -5.39 -13.24 17.50
CA TRP A 564 -4.27 -14.18 17.47
C TRP A 564 -4.73 -15.64 17.47
N GLN A 565 -4.79 -16.26 16.29
CA GLN A 565 -4.96 -17.71 16.16
C GLN A 565 -3.60 -18.39 15.98
N GLN A 566 -3.37 -19.50 16.68
CA GLN A 566 -2.29 -20.42 16.36
C GLN A 566 -2.71 -21.33 15.18
N THR A 567 -1.85 -21.39 14.17
CA THR A 567 -1.98 -22.22 12.96
C THR A 567 -1.56 -23.67 13.23
N GLN A 568 -1.91 -24.60 12.35
CA GLN A 568 -1.42 -25.99 12.41
C GLN A 568 0.11 -26.06 12.35
N ALA A 569 0.74 -25.14 11.62
CA ALA A 569 2.20 -24.99 11.55
C ALA A 569 2.83 -24.44 12.85
N GLY A 570 2.05 -24.26 13.93
CA GLY A 570 2.51 -23.77 15.23
C GLY A 570 2.76 -22.26 15.29
N ARG A 571 2.80 -21.57 14.14
CA ARG A 571 2.93 -20.12 14.03
C ARG A 571 1.66 -19.42 14.52
N HIS A 572 1.78 -18.20 15.03
CA HIS A 572 0.63 -17.34 15.34
C HIS A 572 0.36 -16.38 14.18
N PHE A 573 -0.91 -16.09 13.89
CA PHE A 573 -1.33 -15.11 12.89
C PHE A 573 -2.52 -14.28 13.39
N ASN A 574 -2.53 -12.99 13.10
CA ASN A 574 -3.59 -12.04 13.44
C ASN A 574 -3.88 -11.12 12.24
N HIS A 575 -5.15 -10.92 11.88
CA HIS A 575 -5.52 -10.14 10.67
C HIS A 575 -5.11 -8.66 10.73
N LYS A 576 -4.81 -8.10 11.91
CA LYS A 576 -4.27 -6.74 12.09
C LYS A 576 -2.75 -6.68 11.91
N TYR A 577 -2.06 -7.79 12.14
CA TYR A 577 -0.61 -7.81 12.37
C TYR A 577 0.19 -8.80 11.48
N GLY A 578 -0.49 -9.63 10.69
CA GLY A 578 0.11 -10.76 10.00
C GLY A 578 0.69 -11.78 10.98
N TYR A 579 1.94 -12.20 10.75
CA TYR A 579 2.71 -13.03 11.68
C TYR A 579 3.31 -12.26 12.87
N GLY A 580 3.27 -10.92 12.87
CA GLY A 580 3.77 -10.07 13.95
C GLY A 580 4.66 -8.93 13.49
N LEU A 581 5.40 -8.33 14.42
CA LEU A 581 6.34 -7.24 14.14
C LEU A 581 7.60 -7.74 13.43
N ILE A 582 8.11 -6.96 12.48
CA ILE A 582 9.40 -7.20 11.84
C ILE A 582 10.54 -6.74 12.76
N ASP A 583 11.29 -7.71 13.29
CA ASP A 583 12.51 -7.49 14.08
C ASP A 583 13.73 -7.64 13.15
N ALA A 584 14.58 -6.61 13.08
CA ALA A 584 15.70 -6.58 12.15
C ALA A 584 16.78 -7.63 12.46
N TYR A 585 17.03 -7.92 13.74
CA TYR A 585 18.00 -8.92 14.16
C TYR A 585 17.49 -10.32 13.83
N GLN A 586 16.25 -10.64 14.22
CA GLN A 586 15.63 -11.92 13.93
C GLN A 586 15.53 -12.16 12.41
N PHE A 587 15.20 -11.13 11.63
CA PHE A 587 15.15 -11.21 10.16
C PHE A 587 16.53 -11.51 9.55
N VAL A 588 17.59 -10.88 10.07
CA VAL A 588 18.96 -11.08 9.57
C VAL A 588 19.56 -12.42 10.02
N GLU A 589 19.32 -12.87 11.25
CA GLU A 589 19.75 -14.21 11.70
C GLU A 589 18.96 -15.33 11.00
N GLU A 590 17.66 -15.12 10.74
CA GLU A 590 16.86 -16.02 9.90
C GLU A 590 17.42 -16.06 8.47
N ALA A 591 17.67 -14.91 7.84
CA ALA A 591 18.24 -14.84 6.49
C ALA A 591 19.56 -15.62 6.37
N LYS A 592 20.46 -15.55 7.37
CA LYS A 592 21.72 -16.33 7.37
C LYS A 592 21.48 -17.84 7.38
N ARG A 593 20.53 -18.34 8.17
CA ARG A 593 20.27 -19.78 8.32
C ARG A 593 19.27 -20.34 7.31
N HIS A 594 18.51 -19.47 6.64
CA HIS A 594 17.47 -19.85 5.68
C HIS A 594 18.06 -20.60 4.48
N GLN A 595 17.42 -21.72 4.16
CA GLN A 595 17.73 -22.56 3.00
C GLN A 595 16.81 -22.15 1.85
N LEU A 596 17.39 -21.88 0.68
CA LEU A 596 16.64 -21.44 -0.49
C LEU A 596 15.53 -22.44 -0.82
N VAL A 597 14.30 -21.96 -0.94
CA VAL A 597 13.15 -22.82 -1.19
C VAL A 597 13.13 -23.32 -2.64
N ASN A 598 12.56 -24.50 -2.85
CA ASN A 598 12.34 -25.02 -4.20
C ASN A 598 11.52 -24.01 -5.04
N PRO A 599 11.67 -24.02 -6.39
CA PRO A 599 10.88 -23.18 -7.29
C PRO A 599 9.37 -23.32 -7.05
N GLN A 600 8.62 -22.31 -7.47
CA GLN A 600 7.18 -22.28 -7.18
C GLN A 600 6.43 -23.36 -7.97
N ALA A 601 5.52 -24.04 -7.29
CA ALA A 601 4.46 -24.85 -7.86
C ALA A 601 3.11 -24.33 -7.35
N TRP A 602 2.02 -24.76 -7.98
CA TRP A 602 0.66 -24.41 -7.57
C TRP A 602 -0.31 -25.53 -7.91
N TYR A 603 -1.36 -25.63 -7.11
CA TYR A 603 -2.55 -26.43 -7.40
C TYR A 603 -3.73 -25.47 -7.55
N GLU A 604 -4.61 -25.72 -8.53
CA GLU A 604 -5.84 -24.95 -8.72
C GLU A 604 -7.04 -25.91 -8.72
N SER A 605 -8.06 -25.60 -7.92
CA SER A 605 -9.29 -26.38 -7.88
C SER A 605 -10.11 -26.18 -9.16
N PRO A 606 -11.02 -27.10 -9.52
CA PRO A 606 -12.12 -26.75 -10.40
C PRO A 606 -12.96 -25.60 -9.82
N ASN A 607 -13.82 -24.98 -10.63
CA ASN A 607 -14.82 -24.04 -10.14
C ASN A 607 -15.97 -24.82 -9.47
N MET A 608 -16.09 -24.70 -8.15
CA MET A 608 -17.21 -25.23 -7.37
C MET A 608 -18.44 -24.34 -7.59
N THR A 609 -19.36 -24.75 -8.46
CA THR A 609 -20.65 -24.09 -8.70
C THR A 609 -21.72 -24.61 -7.73
N LEU A 610 -22.46 -23.73 -7.06
CA LEU A 610 -23.51 -24.12 -6.12
C LEU A 610 -24.86 -24.41 -6.83
N PRO A 611 -25.69 -25.34 -6.32
CA PRO A 611 -27.06 -25.51 -6.80
C PRO A 611 -27.91 -24.25 -6.61
N ALA A 612 -28.79 -23.94 -7.57
CA ALA A 612 -29.62 -22.72 -7.53
C ALA A 612 -30.62 -22.63 -6.35
N THR A 613 -30.77 -23.70 -5.57
CA THR A 613 -31.51 -23.75 -4.29
C THR A 613 -30.68 -23.33 -3.09
N GLU A 614 -29.36 -23.30 -3.22
CA GLU A 614 -28.38 -23.12 -2.14
C GLU A 614 -27.51 -21.87 -2.34
N THR A 615 -27.62 -21.18 -3.48
CA THR A 615 -26.82 -19.96 -3.76
C THR A 615 -27.14 -18.79 -2.84
N LEU A 616 -28.36 -18.72 -2.29
CA LEU A 616 -28.85 -17.57 -1.52
C LEU A 616 -28.02 -17.35 -0.26
N ILE A 617 -27.45 -16.15 -0.12
CA ILE A 617 -26.71 -15.73 1.07
C ILE A 617 -27.70 -15.38 2.19
N THR A 618 -27.45 -15.92 3.38
CA THR A 618 -28.29 -15.77 4.57
C THR A 618 -27.47 -15.33 5.79
N GLU A 619 -28.14 -14.99 6.89
CA GLU A 619 -27.54 -14.67 8.20
C GLU A 619 -26.75 -15.86 8.79
N SER A 620 -27.28 -17.10 8.65
CA SER A 620 -26.55 -18.31 9.03
C SER A 620 -25.33 -18.57 8.13
N GLY A 621 -25.42 -18.10 6.88
CA GLY A 621 -24.45 -18.27 5.83
C GLY A 621 -24.76 -19.42 4.87
N THR A 622 -24.32 -19.24 3.63
CA THR A 622 -24.12 -20.29 2.63
C THR A 622 -22.77 -20.96 2.91
N GLU A 623 -22.70 -22.28 2.88
CA GLU A 623 -21.45 -23.04 2.96
C GLU A 623 -21.21 -23.85 1.68
N SER A 624 -19.95 -24.05 1.33
CA SER A 624 -19.54 -24.92 0.23
C SER A 624 -18.18 -25.54 0.57
N THR A 625 -18.01 -26.85 0.32
CA THR A 625 -16.77 -27.57 0.67
C THR A 625 -16.05 -28.14 -0.54
N TYR A 626 -14.74 -28.32 -0.40
CA TYR A 626 -13.89 -28.95 -1.41
C TYR A 626 -12.76 -29.76 -0.76
N THR A 627 -12.61 -31.03 -1.17
CA THR A 627 -11.62 -31.94 -0.58
C THR A 627 -10.35 -32.00 -1.42
N ILE A 628 -9.21 -31.67 -0.81
CA ILE A 628 -7.89 -31.78 -1.43
C ILE A 628 -7.22 -33.08 -0.98
N THR A 629 -6.75 -33.85 -1.96
CA THR A 629 -6.10 -35.15 -1.75
C THR A 629 -4.58 -35.04 -1.93
N GLU A 630 -3.84 -36.01 -1.40
CA GLU A 630 -2.39 -36.11 -1.62
C GLU A 630 -2.04 -36.23 -3.12
N ASP A 631 -2.90 -36.89 -3.91
CA ASP A 631 -2.71 -37.06 -5.35
C ASP A 631 -2.91 -35.75 -6.13
N HIS A 632 -3.77 -34.83 -5.66
CA HIS A 632 -3.86 -33.48 -6.23
C HIS A 632 -2.53 -32.74 -6.09
N LEU A 633 -1.90 -32.82 -4.91
CA LEU A 633 -0.61 -32.18 -4.62
C LEU A 633 0.54 -32.81 -5.42
N LYS A 634 0.60 -34.15 -5.48
CA LYS A 634 1.58 -34.89 -6.29
C LYS A 634 1.44 -34.58 -7.78
N GLY A 635 0.21 -34.52 -8.30
CA GLY A 635 -0.07 -34.14 -9.68
C GLY A 635 0.31 -32.69 -10.00
N ALA A 636 0.10 -31.78 -9.04
CA ALA A 636 0.51 -30.37 -9.10
C ALA A 636 2.01 -30.13 -8.85
N ASN A 637 2.78 -31.17 -8.50
CA ASN A 637 4.17 -31.06 -8.05
C ASN A 637 4.34 -30.12 -6.82
N LEU A 638 3.32 -29.96 -5.97
CA LEU A 638 3.30 -29.03 -4.82
C LEU A 638 3.63 -29.76 -3.50
N ALA A 639 4.64 -29.27 -2.77
CA ALA A 639 5.15 -29.91 -1.55
C ALA A 639 4.63 -29.27 -0.25
N SER A 640 4.55 -27.94 -0.20
CA SER A 640 4.10 -27.17 0.97
C SER A 640 3.38 -25.90 0.50
N VAL A 641 2.45 -25.39 1.32
CA VAL A 641 1.70 -24.16 1.04
C VAL A 641 2.42 -22.93 1.59
N GLU A 642 2.35 -21.85 0.83
CA GLU A 642 2.81 -20.51 1.16
C GLU A 642 1.57 -19.58 1.15
N HIS A 643 1.01 -19.33 -0.04
CA HIS A 643 -0.20 -18.53 -0.23
C HIS A 643 -1.41 -19.41 -0.55
N VAL A 644 -2.59 -19.00 -0.11
CA VAL A 644 -3.87 -19.53 -0.60
C VAL A 644 -4.68 -18.38 -1.19
N THR A 645 -5.11 -18.50 -2.44
CA THR A 645 -5.99 -17.52 -3.10
C THR A 645 -7.36 -18.13 -3.36
N VAL A 646 -8.43 -17.37 -3.08
CA VAL A 646 -9.81 -17.82 -3.27
C VAL A 646 -10.53 -16.86 -4.19
N ARG A 647 -10.96 -17.36 -5.36
CA ARG A 647 -11.73 -16.60 -6.35
C ARG A 647 -13.22 -16.84 -6.15
N VAL A 648 -14.02 -15.79 -6.06
CA VAL A 648 -15.46 -15.89 -5.80
C VAL A 648 -16.31 -15.17 -6.85
N TRP A 649 -17.45 -15.77 -7.19
CA TRP A 649 -18.49 -15.19 -8.04
C TRP A 649 -19.76 -14.99 -7.22
N ILE A 650 -19.89 -13.80 -6.65
CA ILE A 650 -21.00 -13.41 -5.76
C ILE A 650 -21.69 -12.18 -6.32
N THR A 651 -23.02 -12.17 -6.39
CA THR A 651 -23.82 -10.94 -6.55
C THR A 651 -24.38 -10.52 -5.20
N HIS A 652 -24.45 -9.22 -4.91
CA HIS A 652 -25.11 -8.70 -3.72
C HIS A 652 -25.77 -7.34 -4.00
N GLN A 653 -26.90 -7.06 -3.37
CA GLN A 653 -27.55 -5.74 -3.42
C GLN A 653 -26.80 -4.65 -2.64
N ARG A 654 -25.76 -5.04 -1.88
CA ARG A 654 -24.79 -4.19 -1.20
C ARG A 654 -23.55 -5.01 -0.85
N ARG A 655 -22.44 -4.79 -1.54
CA ARG A 655 -21.22 -5.59 -1.40
C ARG A 655 -20.63 -5.52 0.01
N GLY A 656 -20.73 -4.36 0.66
CA GLY A 656 -20.23 -4.10 2.02
C GLY A 656 -20.89 -4.88 3.15
N ASP A 657 -21.99 -5.61 2.90
CA ASP A 657 -22.60 -6.45 3.93
C ASP A 657 -21.94 -7.84 4.00
N VAL A 658 -21.37 -8.31 2.88
CA VAL A 658 -20.92 -9.70 2.69
C VAL A 658 -19.65 -10.02 3.48
N ASN A 659 -19.74 -11.03 4.34
CA ASN A 659 -18.62 -11.66 5.03
C ASN A 659 -18.22 -12.96 4.33
N ILE A 660 -16.92 -13.25 4.27
CA ILE A 660 -16.35 -14.43 3.62
C ILE A 660 -15.27 -15.03 4.53
N GLU A 661 -15.47 -16.27 4.95
CA GLU A 661 -14.54 -17.04 5.78
C GLU A 661 -14.10 -18.32 5.04
N LEU A 662 -12.79 -18.54 4.96
CA LEU A 662 -12.19 -19.82 4.54
C LEU A 662 -11.73 -20.58 5.77
N ILE A 663 -12.05 -21.87 5.84
CA ILE A 663 -11.69 -22.77 6.94
C ILE A 663 -10.86 -23.92 6.36
N SER A 664 -9.66 -24.14 6.90
CA SER A 664 -8.78 -25.24 6.48
C SER A 664 -9.20 -26.58 7.10
N PRO A 665 -8.70 -27.73 6.59
CA PRO A 665 -8.97 -29.05 7.14
C PRO A 665 -8.60 -29.23 8.61
N HIS A 666 -7.79 -28.32 9.15
CA HIS A 666 -7.28 -28.33 10.53
C HIS A 666 -7.95 -27.26 11.42
N GLY A 667 -9.01 -26.59 10.92
CA GLY A 667 -9.81 -25.63 11.68
C GLY A 667 -9.26 -24.20 11.73
N THR A 668 -8.14 -23.92 11.08
CA THR A 668 -7.61 -22.56 10.93
C THR A 668 -8.57 -21.72 10.10
N LYS A 669 -8.99 -20.55 10.59
CA LYS A 669 -10.00 -19.69 9.94
C LYS A 669 -9.38 -18.41 9.39
N SER A 670 -9.48 -18.20 8.09
CA SER A 670 -9.08 -16.98 7.40
C SER A 670 -10.30 -16.11 7.11
N ALA A 671 -10.32 -14.89 7.64
CA ALA A 671 -11.32 -13.88 7.27
C ALA A 671 -10.86 -13.22 5.96
N LEU A 672 -11.50 -13.63 4.85
CA LEU A 672 -11.18 -13.10 3.52
C LEU A 672 -11.87 -11.74 3.31
N ALA A 673 -13.11 -11.61 3.78
CA ALA A 673 -13.82 -10.34 3.84
C ALA A 673 -14.66 -10.24 5.12
N ARG A 674 -14.69 -9.04 5.71
CA ARG A 674 -15.64 -8.58 6.73
C ARG A 674 -16.51 -7.47 6.14
N SER A 675 -17.64 -7.16 6.79
CA SER A 675 -18.49 -6.04 6.37
C SER A 675 -17.72 -4.72 6.35
N ARG A 676 -17.96 -3.88 5.32
CA ARG A 676 -17.47 -2.50 5.20
C ARG A 676 -18.68 -1.55 5.22
N ARG A 677 -18.84 -0.72 6.25
CA ARG A 677 -20.07 0.09 6.44
C ARG A 677 -20.38 1.04 5.29
N TYR A 678 -19.42 1.42 4.46
CA TYR A 678 -19.63 2.42 3.40
C TYR A 678 -19.71 1.85 1.97
N ASP A 679 -19.57 0.53 1.77
CA ASP A 679 -19.55 -0.12 0.46
C ASP A 679 -20.96 -0.50 -0.05
N ASP A 680 -21.70 0.51 -0.52
CA ASP A 680 -23.03 0.34 -1.14
C ASP A 680 -23.02 -0.20 -2.58
N ALA A 681 -21.90 -0.74 -3.08
CA ALA A 681 -21.81 -1.22 -4.45
C ALA A 681 -22.71 -2.44 -4.73
N THR A 682 -23.47 -2.40 -5.82
CA THR A 682 -24.35 -3.49 -6.29
C THR A 682 -23.64 -4.48 -7.22
N THR A 683 -22.35 -4.28 -7.50
CA THR A 683 -21.56 -5.11 -8.41
C THR A 683 -21.22 -6.49 -7.85
N GLY A 684 -21.26 -6.64 -6.52
CA GLY A 684 -20.74 -7.82 -5.84
C GLY A 684 -19.27 -8.09 -6.18
N PHE A 685 -18.93 -9.38 -6.25
CA PHE A 685 -17.59 -9.90 -6.52
C PHE A 685 -17.61 -10.69 -7.83
N PRO A 686 -17.33 -10.06 -8.99
CA PRO A 686 -17.41 -10.70 -10.31
C PRO A 686 -16.13 -11.51 -10.63
N GLY A 687 -15.87 -12.57 -9.89
CA GLY A 687 -14.62 -13.33 -10.01
C GLY A 687 -13.43 -12.61 -9.34
N TRP A 688 -13.67 -11.96 -8.19
CA TRP A 688 -12.62 -11.34 -7.38
C TRP A 688 -11.81 -12.41 -6.65
N SER A 689 -10.49 -12.22 -6.57
CA SER A 689 -9.58 -13.11 -5.85
C SER A 689 -9.15 -12.48 -4.54
N PHE A 690 -9.47 -13.14 -3.43
CA PHE A 690 -8.92 -12.86 -2.10
C PHE A 690 -7.66 -13.68 -1.86
N MET A 691 -6.83 -13.27 -0.89
CA MET A 691 -5.61 -13.99 -0.52
C MET A 691 -5.49 -14.15 0.99
N THR A 692 -4.99 -15.30 1.44
CA THR A 692 -4.61 -15.53 2.82
C THR A 692 -3.22 -16.17 2.91
N LEU A 693 -2.40 -15.58 3.78
CA LEU A 693 -1.10 -16.10 4.19
C LEU A 693 -1.21 -17.08 5.37
N LYS A 694 -2.36 -17.11 6.06
CA LYS A 694 -2.55 -17.79 7.35
C LYS A 694 -2.32 -19.32 7.32
N HIS A 695 -2.27 -19.90 6.13
CA HIS A 695 -2.06 -21.33 5.90
C HIS A 695 -0.62 -21.68 5.45
N TRP A 696 0.33 -20.75 5.59
CA TRP A 696 1.76 -20.96 5.31
C TRP A 696 2.32 -22.10 6.20
N ASP A 697 3.06 -23.02 5.58
CA ASP A 697 3.54 -24.29 6.16
C ASP A 697 2.43 -25.26 6.67
N GLU A 698 1.12 -24.96 6.54
CA GLU A 698 0.05 -25.90 6.89
C GLU A 698 -0.09 -27.03 5.87
N SER A 699 -0.58 -28.20 6.31
CA SER A 699 -1.00 -29.28 5.42
C SER A 699 -2.37 -28.94 4.79
N PRO A 700 -2.48 -28.87 3.45
CA PRO A 700 -3.76 -28.57 2.80
C PRO A 700 -4.63 -29.81 2.56
N ILE A 701 -4.21 -31.01 2.99
CA ILE A 701 -4.92 -32.26 2.71
C ILE A 701 -6.16 -32.37 3.62
N GLY A 702 -7.32 -32.63 3.02
CA GLY A 702 -8.62 -32.79 3.69
C GLY A 702 -9.70 -31.84 3.14
N GLU A 703 -10.79 -31.67 3.89
CA GLU A 703 -11.91 -30.79 3.51
C GLU A 703 -11.61 -29.33 3.82
N TRP A 704 -11.60 -28.48 2.80
CA TRP A 704 -11.68 -27.03 2.92
C TRP A 704 -13.14 -26.59 2.86
N LYS A 705 -13.49 -25.56 3.63
CA LYS A 705 -14.84 -24.99 3.66
C LYS A 705 -14.80 -23.49 3.42
N LEU A 706 -15.54 -23.02 2.42
CA LEU A 706 -15.88 -21.61 2.25
C LEU A 706 -17.25 -21.35 2.87
N ARG A 707 -17.36 -20.28 3.66
CA ARG A 707 -18.62 -19.80 4.25
C ARG A 707 -18.83 -18.32 3.90
N VAL A 708 -20.00 -17.99 3.36
CA VAL A 708 -20.38 -16.64 2.91
C VAL A 708 -21.68 -16.24 3.59
N PHE A 709 -21.72 -15.09 4.28
CA PHE A 709 -22.88 -14.69 5.09
C PHE A 709 -23.09 -13.17 5.12
N ASP A 710 -24.33 -12.74 5.36
CA ASP A 710 -24.70 -11.34 5.60
C ASP A 710 -25.32 -11.22 7.01
N PRO A 711 -24.60 -10.62 7.98
CA PRO A 711 -25.11 -10.34 9.33
C PRO A 711 -25.66 -8.91 9.49
N ALA A 712 -25.65 -8.09 8.43
CA ALA A 712 -25.83 -6.65 8.49
C ALA A 712 -27.21 -6.17 8.05
N HIS A 713 -27.77 -6.71 6.95
CA HIS A 713 -29.01 -6.18 6.36
C HIS A 713 -29.89 -7.27 5.70
N PRO A 714 -30.75 -8.01 6.45
CA PRO A 714 -31.55 -9.13 5.91
C PRO A 714 -32.57 -8.78 4.81
N ASN A 715 -32.76 -7.48 4.50
CA ASN A 715 -33.59 -6.99 3.40
C ASN A 715 -32.81 -6.74 2.09
N LYS A 716 -31.46 -6.74 2.13
CA LYS A 716 -30.60 -6.70 0.96
C LYS A 716 -30.00 -8.09 0.78
N VAL A 717 -30.22 -8.72 -0.37
CA VAL A 717 -29.84 -10.13 -0.59
C VAL A 717 -28.84 -10.30 -1.73
N GLY A 718 -28.24 -11.47 -1.78
CA GLY A 718 -27.34 -11.86 -2.86
C GLY A 718 -27.14 -13.37 -2.97
N ASN A 719 -26.26 -13.77 -3.89
CA ASN A 719 -26.05 -15.16 -4.25
C ASN A 719 -24.55 -15.46 -4.42
N LEU A 720 -24.07 -16.52 -3.78
CA LEU A 720 -22.82 -17.20 -4.10
C LEU A 720 -23.08 -18.20 -5.23
N TYR A 721 -22.65 -17.89 -6.46
CA TYR A 721 -22.83 -18.79 -7.60
C TYR A 721 -21.71 -19.82 -7.72
N ALA A 722 -20.46 -19.38 -7.53
CA ALA A 722 -19.30 -20.25 -7.63
C ALA A 722 -18.11 -19.71 -6.83
N TRP A 723 -17.16 -20.60 -6.55
CA TRP A 723 -15.82 -20.25 -6.09
C TRP A 723 -14.77 -21.24 -6.63
N SER A 724 -13.50 -20.83 -6.62
CA SER A 724 -12.35 -21.73 -6.78
C SER A 724 -11.24 -21.31 -5.82
N MET A 725 -10.29 -22.21 -5.60
CA MET A 725 -9.15 -21.98 -4.71
C MET A 725 -7.85 -22.45 -5.37
N SER A 726 -6.80 -21.66 -5.23
CA SER A 726 -5.45 -21.99 -5.67
C SER A 726 -4.51 -22.02 -4.47
N LEU A 727 -3.74 -23.10 -4.35
CA LEU A 727 -2.67 -23.24 -3.39
C LEU A 727 -1.34 -22.95 -4.09
N TRP A 728 -0.51 -22.09 -3.52
CA TRP A 728 0.80 -21.72 -4.05
C TRP A 728 1.88 -22.16 -3.07
N GLY A 729 3.04 -22.59 -3.57
CA GLY A 729 4.18 -22.82 -2.69
C GLY A 729 5.35 -23.55 -3.33
N ALA A 730 6.14 -24.26 -2.52
CA ALA A 730 7.37 -24.91 -2.97
C ALA A 730 7.10 -26.21 -3.74
N SER A 731 7.84 -26.44 -4.84
CA SER A 731 7.70 -27.65 -5.65
C SER A 731 8.31 -28.89 -4.98
N ILE A 732 7.73 -30.07 -5.18
CA ILE A 732 8.32 -31.37 -4.78
C ILE A 732 9.61 -31.62 -5.58
N ASP A 733 9.54 -31.50 -6.91
CA ASP A 733 10.65 -31.69 -7.83
C ASP A 733 10.95 -30.38 -8.58
N PRO A 734 12.05 -29.67 -8.26
CA PRO A 734 12.49 -28.47 -8.96
C PRO A 734 12.69 -28.64 -10.47
N ALA A 735 13.01 -29.84 -10.97
CA ALA A 735 13.22 -30.10 -12.39
C ALA A 735 11.90 -30.23 -13.18
N LYS A 736 10.76 -30.34 -12.48
CA LYS A 736 9.40 -30.32 -13.07
C LYS A 736 8.69 -28.98 -12.89
N ALA A 737 9.22 -28.08 -12.05
CA ALA A 737 8.63 -26.77 -11.84
C ALA A 737 8.72 -25.92 -13.11
N VAL A 738 7.64 -25.19 -13.41
CA VAL A 738 7.52 -24.29 -14.56
C VAL A 738 7.13 -22.91 -14.06
N ALA A 739 7.62 -21.85 -14.72
CA ALA A 739 7.23 -20.49 -14.36
C ALA A 739 5.72 -20.29 -14.62
N TRP A 740 5.00 -19.78 -13.62
CA TRP A 740 3.57 -19.47 -13.77
C TRP A 740 3.33 -18.42 -14.86
N ASN A 741 2.17 -18.48 -15.50
CA ASN A 741 1.70 -17.42 -16.37
C ASN A 741 0.17 -17.39 -16.33
N PHE A 742 -0.42 -16.23 -16.63
CA PHE A 742 -1.87 -16.07 -16.69
C PHE A 742 -2.47 -17.09 -17.68
N PRO A 743 -3.51 -17.86 -17.30
CA PRO A 743 -4.20 -18.80 -18.20
C PRO A 743 -4.66 -18.12 -19.49
N GLU A 744 -4.64 -18.83 -20.64
CA GLU A 744 -4.96 -18.20 -21.93
C GLU A 744 -6.43 -17.72 -22.04
N ASP A 745 -7.29 -18.20 -21.14
CA ASP A 745 -8.69 -17.83 -20.97
C ASP A 745 -8.96 -16.81 -19.85
N SER A 746 -7.94 -16.43 -19.06
CA SER A 746 -8.08 -15.51 -17.93
C SER A 746 -8.32 -14.07 -18.38
N ILE A 747 -9.05 -13.29 -17.57
CA ILE A 747 -9.32 -11.85 -17.82
C ILE A 747 -8.00 -11.08 -17.93
N GLU A 748 -7.01 -11.43 -17.13
CA GLU A 748 -5.70 -10.77 -17.04
C GLU A 748 -4.81 -11.10 -18.26
N PHE A 749 -5.05 -12.24 -18.93
CA PHE A 749 -4.48 -12.57 -20.24
C PHE A 749 -5.27 -11.94 -21.39
N GLN A 750 -6.62 -11.89 -21.28
CA GLN A 750 -7.57 -11.51 -22.33
C GLN A 750 -7.98 -10.04 -22.37
N GLU A 751 -7.74 -9.22 -21.33
CA GLU A 751 -8.06 -7.78 -21.29
C GLU A 751 -7.16 -6.98 -22.24
N LYS A 752 -7.45 -7.17 -23.52
CA LYS A 752 -7.07 -6.40 -24.70
C LYS A 752 -8.27 -6.50 -25.67
N LEU A 753 -9.37 -5.86 -25.25
CA LEU A 753 -10.70 -5.79 -25.89
C LEU A 753 -11.59 -7.05 -25.96
N PRO A 754 -12.49 -7.21 -24.99
CA PRO A 754 -13.90 -7.35 -25.25
C PRO A 754 -14.54 -5.98 -25.52
N ALA A 755 -14.55 -5.52 -26.78
CA ALA A 755 -15.42 -4.41 -27.15
C ALA A 755 -16.88 -4.80 -26.82
N ALA A 756 -17.60 -3.90 -26.15
CA ALA A 756 -18.76 -4.23 -25.31
C ALA A 756 -19.70 -5.32 -25.86
N PRO A 757 -19.98 -6.40 -25.09
CA PRO A 757 -21.27 -7.04 -25.22
C PRO A 757 -22.33 -6.02 -24.79
N GLU A 758 -23.16 -5.56 -25.74
CA GLU A 758 -24.42 -4.90 -25.40
C GLU A 758 -25.17 -5.78 -24.40
N THR A 759 -25.85 -5.17 -23.42
CA THR A 759 -26.74 -5.90 -22.52
C THR A 759 -27.67 -6.75 -23.36
N THR A 760 -27.58 -8.07 -23.22
CA THR A 760 -28.39 -9.01 -24.01
C THR A 760 -29.81 -9.01 -23.45
N ILE A 761 -30.53 -7.91 -23.73
CA ILE A 761 -31.97 -7.83 -23.65
C ILE A 761 -32.49 -8.96 -24.53
N ILE A 762 -33.09 -9.97 -23.90
CA ILE A 762 -33.76 -11.05 -24.60
C ILE A 762 -34.89 -10.41 -25.40
N LYS A 763 -34.65 -10.23 -26.71
CA LYS A 763 -35.67 -9.79 -27.66
C LYS A 763 -36.71 -10.89 -27.75
N LEU A 764 -37.74 -10.78 -26.90
CA LEU A 764 -38.97 -11.55 -27.00
C LEU A 764 -39.44 -11.50 -28.47
N PRO A 765 -39.69 -12.67 -29.09
CA PRO A 765 -40.07 -12.72 -30.50
C PRO A 765 -41.40 -11.97 -30.72
N PRO A 766 -41.62 -11.39 -31.92
CA PRO A 766 -42.82 -10.63 -32.21
C PRO A 766 -44.07 -11.50 -32.01
N SER A 767 -45.03 -10.99 -31.24
CA SER A 767 -46.24 -11.73 -30.88
C SER A 767 -47.15 -11.91 -32.09
N TYR A 768 -47.29 -13.16 -32.53
CA TYR A 768 -48.36 -13.53 -33.46
C TYR A 768 -49.70 -13.45 -32.72
N THR A 769 -50.64 -12.68 -33.28
CA THR A 769 -52.00 -12.56 -32.77
C THR A 769 -52.75 -13.89 -32.89
N SER A 770 -53.01 -14.53 -31.75
CA SER A 770 -53.88 -15.70 -31.65
C SER A 770 -54.88 -15.50 -30.53
N SER A 771 -56.16 -15.44 -30.87
CA SER A 771 -57.25 -15.17 -29.92
C SER A 771 -57.67 -16.45 -29.19
N ALA A 772 -57.26 -16.58 -27.93
CA ALA A 772 -57.74 -17.63 -27.02
C ALA A 772 -58.29 -16.98 -25.74
N GLN A 773 -59.62 -17.01 -25.58
CA GLN A 773 -60.33 -16.36 -24.48
C GLN A 773 -60.50 -17.33 -23.31
N LEU A 774 -59.73 -17.15 -22.23
CA LEU A 774 -59.86 -17.93 -21.00
C LEU A 774 -60.67 -17.17 -19.94
N LYS A 775 -61.37 -17.94 -19.09
CA LYS A 775 -62.34 -17.42 -18.10
C LYS A 775 -61.66 -16.68 -16.94
N LYS A 776 -62.38 -15.72 -16.34
CA LYS A 776 -61.96 -15.08 -15.07
C LYS A 776 -62.13 -16.04 -13.87
N PRO A 777 -61.31 -15.94 -12.80
CA PRO A 777 -61.27 -16.93 -11.71
C PRO A 777 -62.49 -16.98 -10.76
N THR A 778 -63.58 -16.24 -11.03
CA THR A 778 -64.73 -16.08 -10.12
C THR A 778 -65.89 -17.04 -10.38
N ASP A 779 -65.72 -17.97 -11.32
CA ASP A 779 -66.79 -18.84 -11.89
C ASP A 779 -67.27 -19.97 -10.94
N HIS A 780 -66.95 -19.89 -9.64
CA HIS A 780 -67.03 -21.00 -8.66
C HIS A 780 -67.62 -20.62 -7.28
N LEU A 781 -68.13 -19.40 -7.07
CA LEU A 781 -68.70 -18.97 -5.78
C LEU A 781 -70.24 -19.06 -5.76
N PRO A 782 -70.89 -19.71 -4.76
CA PRO A 782 -72.36 -19.86 -4.67
C PRO A 782 -73.09 -18.54 -4.39
N SER A 783 -74.27 -18.32 -4.96
CA SER A 783 -74.85 -17.01 -5.23
C SER A 783 -75.40 -16.16 -4.06
N ASP A 784 -74.87 -16.25 -2.83
CA ASP A 784 -75.34 -15.49 -1.65
C ASP A 784 -74.27 -14.74 -0.84
N HIS A 785 -73.02 -14.70 -1.31
CA HIS A 785 -71.87 -14.01 -0.66
C HIS A 785 -71.93 -12.45 -0.74
N GLY A 786 -73.10 -11.86 -0.51
CA GLY A 786 -73.41 -10.44 -0.68
C GLY A 786 -74.02 -9.74 0.53
N SER A 787 -73.77 -10.24 1.76
CA SER A 787 -74.31 -9.62 2.98
C SER A 787 -73.40 -9.76 4.22
N ALA A 788 -72.22 -9.14 4.17
CA ALA A 788 -71.40 -8.79 5.34
C ALA A 788 -70.69 -7.45 5.05
N GLU A 789 -70.39 -6.64 6.08
CA GLU A 789 -69.90 -5.28 5.92
C GLU A 789 -68.37 -5.22 5.75
N GLY A 790 -67.90 -4.63 4.64
CA GLY A 790 -66.48 -4.37 4.37
C GLY A 790 -66.23 -4.06 2.89
N GLU A 791 -65.26 -3.18 2.62
CA GLU A 791 -64.67 -2.90 1.29
C GLU A 791 -65.64 -2.49 0.15
N SER A 792 -65.94 -1.19 0.06
CA SER A 792 -66.77 -0.62 -1.02
C SER A 792 -65.97 -0.26 -2.27
N HIS A 793 -66.11 -1.08 -3.31
CA HIS A 793 -65.65 -0.81 -4.67
C HIS A 793 -66.49 0.33 -5.31
N VAL A 794 -65.87 1.37 -5.86
CA VAL A 794 -66.53 2.37 -6.73
C VAL A 794 -65.64 2.70 -7.93
N ASP A 795 -66.25 2.79 -9.11
CA ASP A 795 -65.60 2.83 -10.43
C ASP A 795 -65.52 4.27 -11.02
N PHE A 796 -64.60 4.50 -11.95
CA PHE A 796 -64.37 5.79 -12.60
C PHE A 796 -65.17 5.94 -13.90
N THR A 797 -66.23 6.74 -13.91
CA THR A 797 -66.65 7.51 -15.11
C THR A 797 -67.56 8.70 -14.78
N ASN A 798 -67.53 9.72 -15.66
CA ASN A 798 -68.45 10.87 -15.71
C ASN A 798 -68.46 11.89 -14.54
N HIS A 799 -67.49 12.81 -14.64
CA HIS A 799 -67.70 14.26 -14.72
C HIS A 799 -68.41 15.07 -13.60
N ASN A 800 -67.70 16.16 -13.24
CA ASN A 800 -68.22 17.50 -12.89
C ASN A 800 -68.60 17.76 -11.41
N GLY A 801 -67.67 18.33 -10.63
CA GLY A 801 -67.97 18.96 -9.34
C GLY A 801 -66.94 18.75 -8.20
N SER A 802 -65.88 19.57 -8.18
CA SER A 802 -65.14 20.02 -6.98
C SER A 802 -64.82 19.03 -5.81
N VAL A 803 -63.57 18.53 -5.78
CA VAL A 803 -62.49 18.86 -4.79
C VAL A 803 -62.70 18.56 -3.27
N PRO A 804 -61.68 18.08 -2.48
CA PRO A 804 -60.40 17.36 -2.74
C PRO A 804 -60.37 15.96 -2.00
N ILE A 805 -59.30 15.15 -1.76
CA ILE A 805 -57.89 15.33 -1.32
C ILE A 805 -57.00 14.09 -1.69
N SER A 806 -55.72 14.36 -2.05
CA SER A 806 -54.45 13.57 -1.95
C SER A 806 -54.42 12.02 -1.87
N VAL A 807 -53.78 11.40 -2.89
CA VAL A 807 -52.56 10.53 -2.76
C VAL A 807 -51.68 10.78 -4.01
N GLN A 808 -50.35 10.62 -3.92
CA GLN A 808 -49.43 10.62 -5.08
C GLN A 808 -48.82 9.23 -5.31
N PRO A 809 -48.61 8.84 -6.59
CA PRO A 809 -47.54 7.96 -7.01
C PRO A 809 -46.48 8.68 -7.87
N GLU A 810 -45.28 8.10 -7.87
CA GLU A 810 -44.28 8.07 -8.96
C GLU A 810 -43.83 9.41 -9.57
N ALA A 811 -42.65 9.84 -9.11
CA ALA A 811 -41.84 10.82 -9.83
C ALA A 811 -40.85 10.11 -10.77
N ASP A 812 -41.12 10.15 -12.08
CA ASP A 812 -40.09 10.54 -13.04
C ASP A 812 -40.71 11.22 -14.28
N THR A 813 -39.90 11.99 -15.02
CA THR A 813 -40.25 12.83 -16.18
C THR A 813 -41.22 14.00 -15.89
N GLY A 814 -40.70 15.21 -15.63
CA GLY A 814 -41.59 16.39 -15.48
C GLY A 814 -41.00 17.77 -15.15
N TYR A 815 -39.69 17.99 -15.17
CA TYR A 815 -39.04 19.10 -14.43
C TYR A 815 -39.34 20.55 -14.88
N ILE A 816 -40.07 20.81 -16.00
CA ILE A 816 -40.17 22.18 -16.59
C ILE A 816 -41.61 22.68 -16.87
N SER A 817 -42.66 22.04 -16.34
CA SER A 817 -44.06 22.45 -16.62
C SER A 817 -44.80 23.09 -15.43
N GLY A 818 -44.34 22.91 -14.18
CA GLY A 818 -45.08 23.30 -12.96
C GLY A 818 -44.96 24.76 -12.50
N LEU A 819 -44.06 25.57 -13.08
CA LEU A 819 -43.54 26.81 -12.47
C LEU A 819 -44.47 28.05 -12.59
N LYS A 820 -45.79 27.86 -12.55
CA LYS A 820 -46.81 28.93 -12.54
C LYS A 820 -48.04 28.60 -11.65
N LYS A 821 -47.87 28.68 -10.32
CA LYS A 821 -48.84 29.24 -9.32
C LYS A 821 -48.50 28.85 -7.86
N ASN A 822 -47.55 29.54 -7.23
CA ASN A 822 -47.73 30.14 -5.89
C ASN A 822 -46.51 30.97 -5.49
N SER A 823 -46.73 32.24 -5.18
CA SER A 823 -45.66 33.27 -5.08
C SER A 823 -45.17 33.54 -3.65
N THR A 824 -45.20 32.55 -2.77
CA THR A 824 -44.71 32.68 -1.38
C THR A 824 -43.26 32.24 -1.21
N TRP A 825 -42.87 31.06 -1.73
CA TRP A 825 -41.49 30.57 -1.59
C TRP A 825 -40.46 31.50 -2.23
N VAL A 826 -40.75 32.05 -3.42
CA VAL A 826 -39.88 33.04 -4.10
C VAL A 826 -39.73 34.33 -3.29
N VAL A 827 -40.75 34.74 -2.53
CA VAL A 827 -40.69 35.92 -1.65
C VAL A 827 -39.91 35.63 -0.38
N VAL A 828 -39.99 34.41 0.18
CA VAL A 828 -39.16 33.98 1.32
C VAL A 828 -37.69 33.83 0.92
N ALA A 829 -37.40 33.19 -0.22
CA ALA A 829 -36.06 33.06 -0.76
C ALA A 829 -35.45 34.43 -1.12
N GLY A 830 -36.22 35.29 -1.79
CA GLY A 830 -35.82 36.68 -2.05
C GLY A 830 -35.59 37.48 -0.76
N GLY A 831 -36.44 37.29 0.26
CA GLY A 831 -36.27 37.87 1.59
C GLY A 831 -34.97 37.42 2.27
N LEU A 832 -34.65 36.13 2.24
CA LEU A 832 -33.39 35.59 2.77
C LEU A 832 -32.16 36.14 2.02
N VAL A 833 -32.23 36.23 0.69
CA VAL A 833 -31.15 36.83 -0.12
C VAL A 833 -30.97 38.32 0.19
N VAL A 834 -32.06 39.08 0.38
CA VAL A 834 -32.00 40.51 0.78
C VAL A 834 -31.48 40.67 2.21
N ILE A 835 -31.85 39.78 3.14
CA ILE A 835 -31.30 39.77 4.51
C ILE A 835 -29.80 39.44 4.48
N PHE A 836 -29.37 38.47 3.67
CA PHE A 836 -27.96 38.09 3.51
C PHE A 836 -27.14 39.21 2.87
N ALA A 837 -27.63 39.83 1.78
CA ALA A 837 -26.98 40.98 1.16
C ALA A 837 -26.93 42.19 2.11
N GLY A 838 -27.99 42.41 2.89
CA GLY A 838 -28.08 43.46 3.90
C GLY A 838 -27.11 43.25 5.08
N SER A 839 -26.95 42.01 5.56
CA SER A 839 -26.00 41.68 6.63
C SER A 839 -24.55 41.72 6.13
N LEU A 840 -24.29 41.30 4.88
CA LEU A 840 -22.97 41.46 4.24
C LEU A 840 -22.60 42.95 4.08
N ALA A 841 -23.53 43.77 3.59
CA ALA A 841 -23.35 45.22 3.49
C ALA A 841 -23.14 45.87 4.87
N ALA A 842 -23.92 45.47 5.89
CA ALA A 842 -23.74 45.93 7.26
C ALA A 842 -22.37 45.52 7.83
N PHE A 843 -21.90 44.30 7.57
CA PHE A 843 -20.56 43.83 7.95
C PHE A 843 -19.46 44.67 7.31
N PHE A 844 -19.51 44.94 6.01
CA PHE A 844 -18.52 45.79 5.35
C PHE A 844 -18.60 47.26 5.80
N VAL A 845 -19.79 47.81 6.07
CA VAL A 845 -19.95 49.17 6.64
C VAL A 845 -19.43 49.23 8.09
N MET A 846 -19.64 48.20 8.91
CA MET A 846 -19.07 48.10 10.26
C MET A 846 -17.54 47.95 10.20
N ARG A 847 -17.00 47.12 9.31
CA ARG A 847 -15.55 46.96 9.08
C ARG A 847 -14.92 48.29 8.66
N LYS A 848 -15.54 49.00 7.70
CA LYS A 848 -15.09 50.33 7.24
C LYS A 848 -15.20 51.41 8.33
N ARG A 849 -16.21 51.34 9.22
CA ARG A 849 -16.31 52.21 10.41
C ARG A 849 -15.29 51.87 11.50
N LYS A 850 -14.97 50.58 11.72
CA LYS A 850 -14.01 50.11 12.73
C LYS A 850 -12.57 50.45 12.33
N MET A 851 -12.23 50.37 11.04
CA MET A 851 -10.95 50.87 10.49
C MET A 851 -10.84 52.40 10.49
N GLY A 852 -11.96 53.13 10.66
CA GLY A 852 -11.99 54.59 10.77
C GLY A 852 -11.84 55.15 12.20
N ARG A 853 -11.72 54.29 13.22
CA ARG A 853 -11.60 54.69 14.64
C ARG A 853 -10.74 53.70 15.44
N GLY A 854 -9.43 53.90 15.41
CA GLY A 854 -8.45 53.20 16.24
C GLY A 854 -7.06 53.26 15.63
N LEU A 855 -6.18 54.10 16.16
CA LEU A 855 -4.79 54.23 15.70
C LEU A 855 -3.83 53.98 16.88
N GLY A 856 -2.77 53.20 16.64
CA GLY A 856 -1.81 52.71 17.64
C GLY A 856 -2.24 51.36 18.22
N GLY A 857 -1.46 50.27 18.16
CA GLY A 857 -0.09 50.07 17.64
C GLY A 857 0.70 49.20 18.64
N ALA A 858 1.62 48.30 18.27
CA ALA A 858 2.18 47.87 16.98
C ALA A 858 2.57 46.36 17.11
N GLY A 859 3.07 45.61 16.13
CA GLY A 859 3.33 45.86 14.70
C GLY A 859 4.16 44.72 14.07
N GLY A 860 4.11 44.58 12.74
CA GLY A 860 4.89 43.61 11.94
C GLY A 860 4.41 42.15 11.99
N ASP A 861 4.67 41.30 10.98
CA ASP A 861 4.95 41.58 9.56
C ASP A 861 4.58 40.34 8.72
N GLY A 862 4.14 40.53 7.48
CA GLY A 862 3.73 39.41 6.61
C GLY A 862 3.08 39.88 5.31
N ALA A 863 3.78 39.72 4.18
CA ALA A 863 3.33 40.22 2.89
C ALA A 863 2.34 39.26 2.19
N GLY A 864 1.28 39.82 1.62
CA GLY A 864 0.45 39.15 0.60
C GLY A 864 0.63 39.86 -0.74
N TYR A 865 1.05 39.12 -1.77
CA TYR A 865 1.00 39.60 -3.16
C TYR A 865 -0.41 39.42 -3.72
N GLU A 866 -0.93 40.44 -4.40
CA GLU A 866 -2.13 40.34 -5.21
C GLU A 866 -1.74 40.29 -6.69
N SER A 867 -2.08 39.20 -7.36
CA SER A 867 -1.82 39.01 -8.79
C SER A 867 -2.94 39.66 -9.62
N LEU A 868 -2.59 40.65 -10.44
CA LEU A 868 -3.51 41.21 -11.44
C LEU A 868 -3.77 40.23 -12.58
N ALA A 869 -4.94 40.36 -13.20
CA ALA A 869 -5.24 39.83 -14.52
C ALA A 869 -5.59 40.99 -15.48
N ASN A 870 -5.00 40.95 -16.67
CA ASN A 870 -5.62 41.03 -18.01
C ASN A 870 -7.04 41.66 -18.12
N ASP A 871 -7.38 42.47 -19.14
CA ASP A 871 -6.69 42.75 -20.42
C ASP A 871 -7.19 44.06 -21.10
N GLU A 872 -6.75 44.29 -22.35
CA GLU A 872 -7.30 45.19 -23.40
C GLU A 872 -6.77 46.64 -23.57
N GLU A 873 -6.84 47.12 -24.82
CA GLU A 873 -6.15 48.31 -25.36
C GLU A 873 -7.05 49.55 -25.48
N VAL A 874 -6.57 50.76 -25.10
CA VAL A 874 -6.89 52.00 -25.85
C VAL A 874 -5.90 53.17 -25.65
N ALA A 875 -5.44 53.70 -26.79
CA ALA A 875 -5.19 55.11 -27.14
C ALA A 875 -4.60 56.15 -26.13
N MET A 876 -3.32 56.50 -26.34
CA MET A 876 -2.77 57.84 -26.64
C MET A 876 -3.28 59.11 -25.90
N GLY A 877 -2.36 59.81 -25.21
CA GLY A 877 -2.42 61.22 -24.75
C GLY A 877 -1.29 61.50 -23.73
N GLU A 878 -0.35 62.44 -23.93
CA GLU A 878 -0.43 63.87 -23.57
C GLU A 878 -0.77 64.12 -22.07
N LEU A 879 0.00 64.85 -21.24
CA LEU A 879 1.18 65.76 -21.38
C LEU A 879 2.01 65.72 -20.05
N ASP A 880 3.31 66.05 -20.01
CA ASP A 880 3.94 67.33 -19.52
C ASP A 880 3.53 67.74 -18.07
N ASP A 881 4.38 68.21 -17.14
CA ASP A 881 5.82 68.54 -17.04
C ASP A 881 6.28 68.33 -15.55
N GLY A 882 7.58 68.48 -15.24
CA GLY A 882 8.12 69.11 -14.01
C GLY A 882 7.67 68.64 -12.61
N GLY A 883 8.57 68.32 -11.66
CA GLY A 883 10.02 68.38 -11.68
C GLY A 883 10.65 68.56 -10.28
N ARG A 884 11.82 67.93 -10.07
CA ARG A 884 12.91 68.34 -9.15
C ARG A 884 12.60 68.97 -7.78
N SER A 885 13.10 68.26 -6.74
CA SER A 885 14.21 68.72 -5.85
C SER A 885 13.94 69.13 -4.38
N ARG A 886 14.41 68.25 -3.48
CA ARG A 886 15.23 68.52 -2.27
C ARG A 886 14.71 69.42 -1.11
N SER A 887 14.48 68.74 0.02
CA SER A 887 15.27 68.88 1.28
C SER A 887 14.97 69.99 2.31
N ALA A 888 15.29 69.63 3.56
CA ALA A 888 15.78 70.45 4.69
C ALA A 888 14.81 71.13 5.70
N ARG A 889 14.54 70.38 6.79
CA ARG A 889 15.11 70.59 8.16
C ARG A 889 14.61 71.76 9.06
N ARG A 890 14.43 71.43 10.37
CA ARG A 890 14.14 72.28 11.57
C ARG A 890 12.74 72.92 11.63
N GLY A 891 12.12 73.11 12.81
CA GLY A 891 12.47 72.63 14.17
C GLY A 891 11.94 73.52 15.31
N THR A 892 11.86 72.97 16.54
CA THR A 892 11.55 73.63 17.85
C THR A 892 10.15 74.27 18.03
N GLY A 893 9.51 74.29 19.21
CA GLY A 893 9.81 73.61 20.49
C GLY A 893 9.03 74.18 21.70
N GLU A 894 8.99 73.43 22.83
CA GLU A 894 8.65 73.89 24.21
C GLU A 894 7.17 74.28 24.53
N LYS A 895 6.65 74.28 25.79
CA LYS A 895 7.21 74.03 27.15
C LYS A 895 6.11 73.66 28.19
N SER A 896 6.50 72.99 29.30
CA SER A 896 5.83 72.96 30.64
C SER A 896 4.56 72.08 30.81
N ARG A 897 4.21 71.52 31.99
CA ARG A 897 4.70 71.77 33.38
C ARG A 897 4.41 70.66 34.45
N ARG A 898 5.45 69.93 34.92
CA ARG A 898 5.60 69.26 36.26
C ARG A 898 4.60 68.12 36.64
N THR A 899 4.86 67.18 37.59
CA THR A 899 5.85 67.10 38.70
C THR A 899 6.20 65.65 39.11
N LYS A 900 7.42 65.44 39.69
CA LYS A 900 7.91 64.30 40.54
C LYS A 900 8.06 62.91 39.87
N GLU A 901 9.28 62.34 39.70
CA GLU A 901 10.26 61.73 40.66
C GLU A 901 9.94 60.23 40.95
N LEU A 902 10.83 59.22 41.00
CA LEU A 902 12.29 58.95 40.77
C LEU A 902 12.48 57.39 40.89
N TYR A 903 13.51 56.63 40.47
CA TYR A 903 14.75 56.73 39.63
C TYR A 903 14.50 55.97 38.27
N ASP A 904 15.36 55.82 37.24
CA ASP A 904 16.79 55.47 37.03
C ASP A 904 17.12 53.95 37.24
N ALA A 905 17.98 53.28 36.46
CA ALA A 905 19.03 53.78 35.55
C ALA A 905 19.40 52.83 34.38
N PHE A 906 20.41 53.28 33.59
CA PHE A 906 21.22 52.57 32.57
C PHE A 906 20.65 52.39 31.15
N ALA A 907 21.09 53.29 30.28
CA ALA A 907 21.43 53.00 28.88
C ALA A 907 22.93 53.28 28.67
N GLU A 908 23.54 52.53 27.74
CA GLU A 908 24.80 52.75 27.00
C GLU A 908 26.03 53.38 27.70
N GLY A 909 27.15 52.66 27.62
CA GLY A 909 28.51 53.17 27.79
C GLY A 909 29.48 52.40 26.88
N SER A 910 30.33 53.12 26.16
CA SER A 910 31.35 52.62 25.22
C SER A 910 32.77 52.72 25.82
N GLU A 911 33.78 52.41 25.00
CA GLU A 911 35.23 52.64 25.24
C GLU A 911 35.88 51.65 26.24
N ASP A 912 37.13 51.18 26.09
CA ASP A 912 38.11 51.12 24.98
C ASP A 912 39.25 50.13 25.39
N GLU A 913 40.24 49.87 24.51
CA GLU A 913 41.56 49.22 24.81
C GLU A 913 41.56 47.72 25.27
N ASP A 914 42.64 46.92 25.19
CA ASP A 914 43.68 46.68 24.17
C ASP A 914 44.44 45.34 24.47
N GLU A 915 45.36 44.92 23.58
CA GLU A 915 46.47 43.93 23.74
C GLU A 915 46.23 42.44 24.15
N ASP A 916 46.58 41.54 23.20
CA ASP A 916 47.48 40.36 23.27
C ASP A 916 47.72 39.54 24.57
N GLY A 917 47.76 38.20 24.44
CA GLY A 917 48.33 37.29 25.46
C GLY A 917 48.15 35.78 25.19
N ASP A 918 49.24 35.07 24.93
CA ASP A 918 49.32 33.61 24.75
C ASP A 918 49.60 32.83 26.08
N ASP A 919 49.71 31.50 25.96
CA ASP A 919 50.42 30.55 26.83
C ASP A 919 49.87 30.15 28.23
N ASP A 920 49.16 29.01 28.21
CA ASP A 920 49.56 27.73 28.83
C ASP A 920 49.61 27.49 30.38
N ASP A 921 49.71 26.18 30.67
CA ASP A 921 50.18 25.51 31.89
C ASP A 921 49.26 25.24 33.11
N LYS A 922 49.56 24.09 33.75
CA LYS A 922 49.01 23.57 35.03
C LYS A 922 50.14 23.64 36.09
N PRO A 923 50.15 22.88 37.22
CA PRO A 923 49.10 22.35 38.10
C PRO A 923 49.28 22.86 39.56
N GLY A 924 48.59 22.30 40.57
CA GLY A 924 49.10 22.36 41.95
C GLY A 924 48.09 22.24 43.10
N SER A 925 48.27 21.23 43.95
CA SER A 925 47.43 20.93 45.13
C SER A 925 47.96 21.48 46.47
N GLY A 926 47.06 21.83 47.40
CA GLY A 926 47.29 21.91 48.86
C GLY A 926 45.94 21.80 49.59
N ALA A 927 45.71 20.92 50.59
CA ALA A 927 46.31 20.78 51.93
C ALA A 927 45.96 21.96 52.88
N GLY A 928 45.39 21.78 54.09
CA GLY A 928 44.78 20.58 54.73
C GLY A 928 44.70 20.70 56.28
N ARG A 929 44.05 19.73 56.95
CA ARG A 929 44.30 19.24 58.34
C ARG A 929 44.20 20.23 59.55
N GLY A 930 43.31 20.00 60.55
CA GLY A 930 43.40 20.77 61.82
C GLY A 930 42.32 20.72 62.93
N LEU A 931 41.92 19.54 63.43
CA LEU A 931 41.38 19.16 64.77
C LEU A 931 40.88 20.18 65.86
N LEU A 932 39.97 19.66 66.73
CA LEU A 932 39.45 20.17 68.05
C LEU A 932 38.22 21.12 68.01
N GLY A 933 37.16 20.96 68.84
CA GLY A 933 36.77 19.85 69.72
C GLY A 933 35.67 20.18 70.77
N ARG A 934 34.83 19.18 71.15
CA ARG A 934 33.70 19.19 72.14
C ARG A 934 32.50 20.14 71.81
N GLY A 935 31.21 19.75 71.88
CA GLY A 935 30.54 18.44 72.06
C GLY A 935 29.52 18.40 73.23
N ARG A 936 28.36 17.71 73.06
CA ARG A 936 27.57 16.92 74.06
C ARG A 936 26.11 16.64 73.61
N GLY A 937 25.75 15.34 73.51
CA GLY A 937 24.39 14.81 73.30
C GLY A 937 23.95 14.82 71.83
N GLY A 938 23.40 13.74 71.26
CA GLY A 938 23.05 12.39 71.76
C GLY A 938 21.75 11.92 71.06
N VAL A 939 21.54 10.65 70.70
CA VAL A 939 22.22 9.39 71.08
C VAL A 939 22.42 8.51 69.82
N ASP A 940 23.56 7.84 69.70
CA ASP A 940 23.90 6.89 68.63
C ASP A 940 23.64 5.43 69.03
N ALA A 941 23.46 4.51 68.05
CA ALA A 941 24.19 3.24 67.94
C ALA A 941 23.67 2.37 66.76
N ASP A 942 24.57 1.91 65.90
CA ASP A 942 24.31 0.88 64.87
C ASP A 942 24.88 -0.49 65.28
N GLU A 943 24.26 -1.58 64.77
CA GLU A 943 24.88 -2.92 64.56
C GLU A 943 25.39 -3.73 65.79
N PRO A 944 25.79 -5.02 65.67
CA PRO A 944 25.51 -6.06 64.65
C PRO A 944 25.24 -7.50 65.22
N TYR A 945 25.17 -8.50 64.32
CA TYR A 945 25.51 -9.94 64.48
C TYR A 945 24.60 -10.93 65.29
N ARG A 946 24.11 -11.94 64.56
CA ARG A 946 23.94 -13.40 64.85
C ARG A 946 23.29 -13.97 66.14
N ASP A 947 22.28 -14.80 65.87
CA ASP A 947 22.08 -16.23 66.24
C ASP A 947 21.80 -16.69 67.71
N ASP A 948 20.85 -17.64 67.80
CA ASP A 948 20.60 -18.72 68.80
C ASP A 948 19.73 -18.54 70.09
N LEU A 949 18.60 -19.31 70.13
CA LEU A 949 17.90 -19.99 71.26
C LEU A 949 17.18 -19.12 72.34
N GLU A 950 16.18 -19.53 73.15
CA GLU A 950 15.41 -20.77 73.53
C GLU A 950 14.11 -20.27 74.27
N ASP A 951 12.91 -20.88 74.43
CA ASP A 951 12.08 -21.96 73.80
C ASP A 951 10.60 -21.84 74.35
N ASP A 952 9.76 -22.89 74.37
CA ASP A 952 8.38 -23.06 74.98
C ASP A 952 7.18 -22.32 74.26
N GLU A 953 5.89 -22.72 74.24
CA GLU A 953 5.01 -23.91 74.52
C GLU A 953 3.59 -23.57 73.90
N VAL A 954 2.59 -24.44 73.60
CA VAL A 954 2.43 -25.88 73.27
C VAL A 954 1.01 -26.14 72.68
N ASP A 955 0.79 -27.25 71.94
CA ASP A 955 -0.48 -27.86 71.44
C ASP A 955 -1.49 -27.07 70.54
N GLY A 956 -2.24 -27.70 69.61
CA GLY A 956 -2.18 -29.10 69.16
C GLY A 956 -3.29 -29.59 68.17
N ASP A 957 -2.90 -30.58 67.35
CA ASP A 957 -3.67 -31.75 66.83
C ASP A 957 -4.79 -31.71 65.73
N ARG A 958 -4.64 -32.64 64.75
CA ARG A 958 -5.61 -33.28 63.78
C ARG A 958 -6.43 -32.43 62.78
N ARG A 959 -6.73 -32.80 61.51
CA ARG A 959 -6.76 -34.04 60.65
C ARG A 959 -8.19 -34.63 60.41
N PHE A 960 -8.54 -34.80 59.12
CA PHE A 960 -9.64 -35.59 58.47
C PHE A 960 -10.95 -34.91 57.97
N ALA A 961 -11.37 -35.39 56.78
CA ALA A 961 -12.74 -35.69 56.26
C ALA A 961 -13.74 -34.57 55.85
N LEU A 962 -14.02 -34.51 54.53
CA LEU A 962 -15.27 -34.83 53.79
C LEU A 962 -16.68 -34.56 54.37
N HIS A 963 -17.64 -34.34 53.43
CA HIS A 963 -19.11 -34.22 53.56
C HIS A 963 -19.64 -32.91 54.17
N ASP A 964 -20.91 -32.51 53.98
CA ASP A 964 -21.86 -32.51 52.84
C ASP A 964 -23.15 -31.77 53.31
N ASP A 965 -24.04 -31.37 52.37
CA ASP A 965 -25.49 -31.08 52.53
C ASP A 965 -26.05 -30.18 53.68
N GLY A 966 -27.02 -29.31 53.32
CA GLY A 966 -28.08 -28.73 54.20
C GLY A 966 -27.77 -27.35 54.82
N ALA A 967 -28.41 -26.23 54.45
CA ALA A 967 -29.84 -25.81 54.59
C ALA A 967 -30.16 -25.27 56.02
N GLU A 968 -31.13 -24.37 56.31
CA GLU A 968 -32.33 -23.84 55.61
C GLU A 968 -32.55 -22.30 55.88
N GLU A 969 -33.73 -21.76 55.52
CA GLU A 969 -34.44 -20.55 56.03
C GLU A 969 -34.00 -19.11 55.61
N ASP A 970 -34.91 -18.15 55.29
CA ASP A 970 -36.29 -18.23 54.75
C ASP A 970 -36.86 -16.86 54.24
N ASP A 971 -38.15 -16.85 53.84
CA ASP A 971 -39.17 -15.76 53.82
C ASP A 971 -39.70 -15.11 52.50
N ASP A 972 -41.02 -14.76 52.56
CA ASP A 972 -41.88 -13.90 51.72
C ASP A 972 -42.45 -14.35 50.33
N ASP A 973 -43.31 -15.38 50.40
CA ASP A 973 -44.71 -15.55 49.90
C ASP A 973 -45.35 -14.61 48.83
N ASP A 974 -46.16 -15.17 47.89
CA ASP A 974 -47.63 -14.91 47.70
C ASP A 974 -48.26 -15.66 46.47
N GLY A 975 -49.44 -16.31 46.64
CA GLY A 975 -50.52 -16.31 45.59
C GLY A 975 -50.85 -17.50 44.63
N ALA A 976 -51.45 -18.59 45.13
CA ALA A 976 -52.63 -19.37 44.59
C ALA A 976 -52.77 -19.86 43.10
N ASP A 977 -53.54 -20.92 42.70
CA ASP A 977 -54.13 -22.14 43.32
C ASP A 977 -54.77 -23.07 42.21
N THR A 978 -55.19 -24.30 42.54
CA THR A 978 -56.15 -25.22 41.85
C THR A 978 -55.72 -26.25 40.77
N THR A 979 -55.14 -27.37 41.22
CA THR A 979 -55.61 -28.78 41.05
C THR A 979 -56.24 -29.32 39.73
N LEU A 980 -55.75 -30.47 39.17
CA LEU A 980 -56.37 -31.84 39.28
C LEU A 980 -55.82 -32.96 38.32
N ALA A 981 -55.86 -34.21 38.83
CA ALA A 981 -56.18 -35.48 38.12
C ALA A 981 -55.21 -36.19 37.12
N SER A 982 -54.38 -37.09 37.68
CA SER A 982 -54.36 -38.57 37.45
C SER A 982 -53.98 -39.25 36.10
N ALA A 983 -53.12 -40.29 36.24
CA ALA A 983 -53.16 -41.62 35.57
C ALA A 983 -52.78 -41.75 34.06
N SER A 984 -52.15 -42.84 33.57
CA SER A 984 -51.47 -44.02 34.19
C SER A 984 -50.79 -44.93 33.12
N VAL A 985 -50.15 -46.05 33.55
CA VAL A 985 -49.87 -47.31 32.80
C VAL A 985 -48.59 -47.42 31.91
N THR A 986 -47.54 -48.03 32.51
CA THR A 986 -46.58 -49.07 31.98
C THR A 986 -45.74 -48.85 30.70
N ALA A 987 -44.50 -49.37 30.57
CA ALA A 987 -43.57 -50.06 31.50
C ALA A 987 -42.12 -50.15 30.95
N ALA A 988 -41.23 -50.71 31.79
CA ALA A 988 -39.80 -51.05 31.61
C ALA A 988 -39.40 -51.82 30.32
N GLY A 989 -38.11 -51.92 29.95
CA GLY A 989 -36.90 -51.33 30.57
C GLY A 989 -35.60 -52.11 30.31
N ASP A 990 -34.52 -51.67 30.99
CA ASP A 990 -33.21 -52.31 31.26
C ASP A 990 -32.35 -53.00 30.16
N LYS A 991 -31.24 -52.32 29.84
CA LYS A 991 -29.84 -52.71 30.09
C LYS A 991 -29.30 -54.14 29.76
N ALA A 992 -28.34 -54.12 28.83
CA ALA A 992 -26.91 -54.51 29.03
C ALA A 992 -26.36 -55.92 28.68
N THR A 993 -25.04 -55.92 28.43
CA THR A 993 -24.04 -57.02 28.46
C THR A 993 -24.08 -58.16 27.42
N ALA A 994 -23.35 -57.94 26.32
CA ALA A 994 -22.08 -58.61 25.96
C ALA A 994 -21.94 -60.15 25.77
N ALA A 995 -21.19 -60.47 24.69
CA ALA A 995 -20.15 -61.51 24.56
C ALA A 995 -20.45 -62.92 23.94
N THR A 996 -19.58 -63.28 22.99
CA THR A 996 -19.15 -64.63 22.53
C THR A 996 -20.13 -65.56 21.80
N GLY A 997 -19.61 -66.20 20.73
CA GLY A 997 -20.23 -67.28 19.94
C GLY A 997 -19.64 -67.34 18.52
N ALA A 998 -19.25 -68.51 18.02
CA ALA A 998 -18.51 -68.64 16.75
C ALA A 998 -18.70 -70.00 16.04
N ILE A 999 -18.19 -70.10 14.80
CA ILE A 999 -18.01 -71.29 13.93
C ILE A 999 -19.29 -71.77 13.19
N VAL A 1000 -19.09 -72.39 12.01
CA VAL A 1000 -20.02 -73.13 11.10
C VAL A 1000 -20.65 -72.30 9.95
N ASP A 1001 -20.62 -72.67 8.65
CA ASP A 1001 -19.72 -73.56 7.86
C ASP A 1001 -20.02 -73.52 6.32
N LEU A 1002 -19.19 -74.20 5.51
CA LEU A 1002 -19.39 -74.75 4.13
C LEU A 1002 -19.44 -73.86 2.85
N GLY A 1003 -18.88 -74.42 1.76
CA GLY A 1003 -19.14 -74.07 0.35
C GLY A 1003 -18.04 -73.31 -0.41
N ASP A 1004 -17.27 -73.84 -1.37
CA ASP A 1004 -16.72 -75.16 -1.75
C ASP A 1004 -16.12 -74.96 -3.17
N GLU A 1005 -14.94 -75.54 -3.46
CA GLU A 1005 -14.42 -75.96 -4.80
C GLU A 1005 -14.16 -74.88 -5.91
N GLU A 1006 -13.24 -75.02 -6.88
CA GLU A 1006 -12.31 -76.12 -7.26
C GLU A 1006 -10.98 -75.60 -7.89
N ASP A 1007 -10.02 -76.51 -8.16
CA ASP A 1007 -8.57 -76.27 -8.37
C ASP A 1007 -8.05 -76.00 -9.82
N GLY A 1008 -6.72 -75.82 -9.97
CA GLY A 1008 -5.92 -75.93 -11.22
C GLY A 1008 -4.93 -74.77 -11.44
N GLU A 1009 -3.62 -74.86 -11.14
CA GLU A 1009 -2.52 -75.62 -11.79
C GLU A 1009 -2.21 -75.19 -13.26
N GLU A 1010 -0.96 -75.10 -13.74
CA GLU A 1010 0.35 -75.52 -13.20
C GLU A 1010 1.52 -74.62 -13.72
N ALA A 1011 2.60 -74.50 -12.93
CA ALA A 1011 4.06 -74.46 -13.25
C ALA A 1011 4.65 -73.74 -14.53
N ASP A 1012 5.94 -73.36 -14.61
CA ASP A 1012 7.12 -73.85 -13.90
C ASP A 1012 8.38 -72.93 -13.99
N ARG A 1013 9.21 -72.91 -12.92
CA ARG A 1013 10.71 -72.79 -12.79
C ARG A 1013 11.52 -71.85 -13.75
N ARG A 1014 12.62 -71.16 -13.39
CA ARG A 1014 13.68 -71.16 -12.32
C ARG A 1014 14.56 -69.89 -12.56
N SER A 1015 15.59 -69.45 -11.82
CA SER A 1015 16.08 -69.47 -10.41
C SER A 1015 17.52 -68.88 -10.41
N GLY A 1016 18.09 -68.21 -9.41
CA GLY A 1016 17.64 -67.84 -8.05
C GLY A 1016 18.85 -67.49 -7.14
N GLY A 1017 18.59 -67.12 -5.88
CA GLY A 1017 19.59 -66.90 -4.80
C GLY A 1017 20.11 -65.45 -4.64
N SER A 1018 20.52 -64.99 -3.44
CA SER A 1018 20.45 -65.63 -2.11
C SER A 1018 20.74 -64.67 -0.93
N GLY A 1019 19.92 -64.74 0.13
CA GLY A 1019 20.18 -64.26 1.52
C GLY A 1019 19.79 -62.81 1.86
N THR A 1020 19.52 -62.42 3.12
CA THR A 1020 19.19 -63.15 4.38
C THR A 1020 18.87 -62.13 5.50
N GLY A 1021 17.84 -62.36 6.35
CA GLY A 1021 17.45 -61.50 7.49
C GLY A 1021 16.32 -60.52 7.15
N SER A 1022 15.09 -60.59 7.72
CA SER A 1022 14.67 -60.50 9.14
C SER A 1022 14.87 -59.07 9.68
N ALA A 1023 13.85 -58.21 9.81
CA ALA A 1023 12.65 -58.26 10.69
C ALA A 1023 13.00 -58.15 12.19
N GLY A 1024 12.33 -57.32 13.00
CA GLY A 1024 11.22 -56.38 12.74
C GLY A 1024 10.81 -55.61 14.02
N ASP A 1025 9.84 -54.68 13.92
CA ASP A 1025 9.22 -53.88 15.01
C ASP A 1025 10.18 -52.99 15.86
N GLY A 1026 9.74 -51.95 16.60
CA GLY A 1026 8.44 -51.26 16.56
C GLY A 1026 8.16 -50.34 17.77
N SER A 1027 7.64 -49.13 17.50
CA SER A 1027 6.67 -48.35 18.32
C SER A 1027 7.03 -47.69 19.68
N TRP A 1028 6.32 -46.58 19.97
CA TRP A 1028 6.10 -45.90 21.29
C TRP A 1028 7.33 -45.27 22.01
N GLN A 1029 7.22 -44.21 22.83
CA GLN A 1029 6.36 -43.00 22.86
C GLN A 1029 7.02 -41.93 23.79
N ASP A 1030 6.39 -40.77 23.93
CA ASP A 1030 6.37 -39.87 25.12
C ASP A 1030 7.63 -39.12 25.62
N ALA A 1031 7.62 -37.81 25.30
CA ALA A 1031 7.24 -36.71 26.22
C ALA A 1031 8.25 -35.99 27.16
N ALA A 1032 7.85 -34.72 27.38
CA ALA A 1032 7.99 -33.89 28.59
C ALA A 1032 9.26 -33.07 28.85
N GLU A 1033 9.01 -31.91 29.46
CA GLU A 1033 9.96 -30.90 29.90
C GLU A 1033 10.49 -31.21 31.32
N GLY A 1034 11.67 -30.69 31.67
CA GLY A 1034 12.23 -30.80 33.03
C GLY A 1034 13.32 -29.76 33.28
N ARG A 1035 13.24 -29.06 34.42
CA ARG A 1035 14.12 -27.94 34.79
C ARG A 1035 15.29 -28.35 35.71
N ASP A 1036 16.23 -27.40 35.85
CA ASP A 1036 17.11 -27.13 36.99
C ASP A 1036 18.31 -28.05 37.32
N LEU A 1037 19.46 -27.61 36.78
CA LEU A 1037 20.60 -27.03 37.54
C LEU A 1037 21.30 -27.81 38.67
N LEU A 1038 22.64 -27.89 38.51
CA LEU A 1038 23.70 -27.95 39.55
C LEU A 1038 23.77 -29.23 40.41
N ALA A 1039 24.93 -29.74 40.87
CA ALA A 1039 26.35 -29.59 40.54
C ALA A 1039 27.09 -30.84 41.13
N GLY A 1040 28.33 -31.21 40.82
CA GLY A 1040 29.39 -30.63 39.98
C GLY A 1040 30.64 -31.54 40.05
N LEU A 1041 31.85 -30.96 40.06
CA LEU A 1041 33.17 -31.62 40.02
C LEU A 1041 33.54 -32.28 38.66
N GLY A 1042 34.73 -32.05 38.09
CA GLY A 1042 35.76 -31.08 38.46
C GLY A 1042 37.12 -31.35 37.80
N HIS A 1043 37.56 -30.43 36.93
CA HIS A 1043 38.85 -30.41 36.19
C HIS A 1043 39.08 -31.53 35.14
N LYS A 1044 39.78 -31.27 34.03
CA LYS A 1044 40.48 -30.02 33.62
C LYS A 1044 39.75 -29.28 32.51
#